data_AF-A0A349NEQ1-F1
#
_entry.id   AF-A0A349NEQ1-F1
#
_cell.length_a   1.000
_cell.length_b   1.000
_cell.length_c   1.000
_cell.angle_alpha   90.00
_cell.angle_beta   90.00
_cell.angle_gamma   90.00
#
_symmetry.space_group_name_H-M   'P 1'
#
loop_
_entity.id
_entity.type
_entity.pdbx_description
1 polymer ?
#
loop_
_entity_poly.entity_id
_entity_poly.type
_entity_poly.pdbx_seq_one_letter_code
_entity_poly.pdbx_strand_id
1 'polypeptide(L)'
;MALLFFSACSPSCQGKVDRLNNRSYAYRYLNLDSTRNIAFQALKIASDGGYEDGEAEALNNLAFVSIAHMRYANATKLLYEASFTTNNQIELLVTDVLNMRLCQRESRNKDFYVYREQALQRLGRIKEELNTLTPYLRKRLSYVCSEFHIVSATYFYYVGQNRNFIQELEDIDPDDIQEDRAQYLSYLYNMGAGGAVTGMSAKAVSQKEFDYLMECYILAGNQYPFWRANALQALSEHLLQPEDRNYLIHNNIQAIRYINVEDMPDTLLAGNLAQRSLNIFERYGDVYQIAGAYRTLASCYGGIGNFRVAILCLENALSRNLAINKAPNLVASIREKLSVAYSAVNDKPNSDRNRNIYLDLQEQTRQDRLLEARADQLNVSTRLLNGMIVAIIFLIFLLIFLLLFFDRMRKRREKTDSIENLLNPLKEWKLRNDRYTKQVNDRIEEIHEKYAEKQIHLIHNKRRNIEQRAKILLVNSIMPFIDRMIHEMNRLQKGQETEELRQSRFSYISELLDHINQDNNILTQWIQLQPGLLSLQIESFPIQSLLDIVTKSEMKFSARGVKLIVPPSDCIVKADRSLTLFMINTISDNALKFTPKGGEIRLEVQEKDRYIEISVTDNGYGMSPEKIKHIFDHKSVRDEVSIGNAVKSHGFGLMNCKGIIEKYKKTSQLFSVCAIFAISEEGKGSRFAFRLPKGILKFMFTFLIATFSYALSAYSANHRIPNDHYSITNSNLIKAGVYADSAYYSNINGTYSKTLLFADTARFYLNKYYLSKYPRGKKLMTRMEKSIQPAEISWYIDGLRTSYSVILDIRNESAVAALALHKWNVYRYNNSVYTQLYNIRSSDNTLGNYVRVMQISQTNKNVAVVILVLLLLSVFPAYYVLYYRRVLTYRFNLDRVKAVNAILLSEESGKDKLSEIQKLWKNQSLSDRRRASDRLNQLVLQIEDALKGSIDAEEKSKIDIELAEDECRHVQYDDDRLHISNSILDNCLSSLKHETMYYPSRIKQLVDSEEHNLNDIRDLMDYYKDLYSILSAQAMKEISTVEVHCSRIKWYGVEVIADEEMMRYLLEILHKLSGRHKLDVNASLQENKAYVVYSIVLPDMNLTQEQCEQLFSPSTVNVQFLICRQIIREIGEATNARGCGIQARKDNKNVIIDITIIRSKGNGKF
;
A
#
# COMPACT_ATOMS: atom_id res chain seq x y z
N MET A 1 -40.65 -40.84 9.62
CA MET A 1 -40.70 -40.17 8.30
C MET A 1 -39.78 -38.95 8.37
N ALA A 2 -39.00 -38.58 7.36
CA ALA A 2 -38.77 -39.24 6.07
C ALA A 2 -37.25 -39.25 5.77
N LEU A 3 -36.71 -40.40 5.38
CA LEU A 3 -35.27 -40.59 5.07
C LEU A 3 -35.04 -41.67 4.00
N LEU A 4 -36.07 -41.93 3.19
CA LEU A 4 -36.09 -42.87 2.08
C LEU A 4 -36.97 -42.27 0.99
N PHE A 5 -36.36 -41.64 -0.03
CA PHE A 5 -36.87 -41.45 -1.40
C PHE A 5 -35.93 -40.52 -2.21
N PHE A 6 -34.70 -40.98 -2.47
CA PHE A 6 -33.89 -40.49 -3.59
C PHE A 6 -33.31 -41.68 -4.36
N SER A 7 -34.21 -42.46 -4.95
CA SER A 7 -33.87 -43.32 -6.09
C SER A 7 -33.59 -42.39 -7.27
N ALA A 8 -32.31 -42.10 -7.53
CA ALA A 8 -31.91 -41.38 -8.73
C ALA A 8 -32.23 -42.27 -9.96
N CYS A 9 -33.32 -41.96 -10.65
CA CYS A 9 -33.63 -42.61 -11.93
C CYS A 9 -32.55 -42.22 -12.93
N SER A 10 -31.68 -43.17 -13.29
CA SER A 10 -30.68 -43.01 -14.35
C SER A 10 -31.34 -42.47 -15.63
N PRO A 11 -30.86 -41.38 -16.24
CA PRO A 11 -31.48 -40.82 -17.44
C PRO A 11 -31.68 -41.88 -18.52
N SER A 12 -32.87 -41.95 -19.12
CA SER A 12 -33.20 -42.97 -20.12
C SER A 12 -32.34 -42.88 -21.40
N CYS A 13 -31.65 -41.75 -21.59
CA CYS A 13 -30.66 -41.54 -22.64
C CYS A 13 -29.24 -42.00 -22.31
N GLN A 14 -28.89 -42.25 -21.04
CA GLN A 14 -27.50 -42.41 -20.55
C GLN A 14 -26.69 -43.39 -21.40
N GLY A 15 -27.07 -44.67 -21.46
CA GLY A 15 -26.34 -45.69 -22.24
C GLY A 15 -26.31 -45.46 -23.75
N LYS A 16 -27.13 -44.54 -24.29
CA LYS A 16 -27.06 -44.08 -25.68
C LYS A 16 -26.04 -42.95 -25.84
N VAL A 17 -25.98 -42.01 -24.89
CA VAL A 17 -24.99 -40.92 -24.85
C VAL A 17 -23.59 -41.49 -24.62
N ASP A 18 -23.42 -42.33 -23.60
CA ASP A 18 -22.15 -43.03 -23.27
C ASP A 18 -21.58 -43.78 -24.49
N ARG A 19 -22.46 -44.45 -25.26
CA ARG A 19 -22.08 -45.16 -26.49
C ARG A 19 -21.70 -44.21 -27.63
N LEU A 20 -22.34 -43.05 -27.75
CA LEU A 20 -21.96 -42.02 -28.72
C LEU A 20 -20.64 -41.34 -28.33
N ASN A 21 -20.43 -41.03 -27.07
CA ASN A 21 -19.18 -40.43 -26.58
C ASN A 21 -17.98 -41.38 -26.73
N ASN A 22 -18.09 -42.64 -26.31
CA ASN A 22 -17.07 -43.66 -26.60
C ASN A 22 -16.77 -43.77 -28.11
N ARG A 23 -17.80 -43.70 -28.95
CA ARG A 23 -17.62 -43.73 -30.41
C ARG A 23 -16.94 -42.45 -30.92
N SER A 24 -17.26 -41.28 -30.38
CA SER A 24 -16.57 -40.03 -30.71
C SER A 24 -15.08 -40.12 -30.35
N TYR A 25 -14.77 -40.56 -29.13
CA TYR A 25 -13.40 -40.79 -28.69
C TYR A 25 -12.66 -41.80 -29.58
N ALA A 26 -13.28 -42.92 -29.96
CA ALA A 26 -12.68 -43.89 -30.87
C ALA A 26 -12.37 -43.33 -32.27
N TYR A 27 -13.15 -42.35 -32.75
CA TYR A 27 -12.89 -41.66 -34.02
C TYR A 27 -11.90 -40.48 -33.90
N ARG A 28 -11.54 -40.06 -32.68
CA ARG A 28 -10.75 -38.86 -32.37
C ARG A 28 -9.47 -38.73 -33.19
N TYR A 29 -8.71 -39.83 -33.31
CA TYR A 29 -7.43 -39.89 -34.04
C TYR A 29 -7.55 -40.54 -35.44
N LEU A 30 -8.77 -40.79 -35.90
CA LEU A 30 -9.13 -41.35 -37.20
C LEU A 30 -9.73 -40.29 -38.13
N ASN A 31 -10.71 -39.51 -37.67
CA ASN A 31 -11.38 -38.48 -38.46
C ASN A 31 -12.07 -37.41 -37.58
N LEU A 32 -11.64 -36.15 -37.69
CA LEU A 32 -12.10 -35.04 -36.85
C LEU A 32 -13.58 -34.66 -37.08
N ASP A 33 -14.08 -34.72 -38.32
CA ASP A 33 -15.48 -34.38 -38.62
C ASP A 33 -16.46 -35.44 -38.09
N SER A 34 -16.09 -36.73 -38.17
CA SER A 34 -16.86 -37.82 -37.56
C SER A 34 -16.90 -37.67 -36.04
N THR A 35 -15.75 -37.38 -35.42
CA THR A 35 -15.64 -37.05 -33.98
C THR A 35 -16.58 -35.91 -33.61
N ARG A 36 -16.54 -34.80 -34.36
CA ARG A 36 -17.40 -33.63 -34.16
C ARG A 36 -18.89 -33.96 -34.28
N ASN A 37 -19.27 -34.65 -35.35
CA ASN A 37 -20.68 -34.93 -35.64
C ASN A 37 -21.28 -35.91 -34.62
N ILE A 38 -20.51 -36.91 -34.19
CA ILE A 38 -20.93 -37.87 -33.15
C ILE A 38 -20.99 -37.19 -31.78
N ALA A 39 -20.01 -36.35 -31.42
CA ALA A 39 -20.04 -35.57 -30.19
C ALA A 39 -21.22 -34.58 -30.16
N PHE A 40 -21.54 -33.91 -31.28
CA PHE A 40 -22.70 -33.01 -31.35
C PHE A 40 -24.04 -33.76 -31.21
N GLN A 41 -24.12 -35.00 -31.71
CA GLN A 41 -25.28 -35.87 -31.47
C GLN A 41 -25.36 -36.33 -30.01
N ALA A 42 -24.24 -36.65 -29.37
CA ALA A 42 -24.18 -36.99 -27.95
C ALA A 42 -24.63 -35.80 -27.07
N LEU A 43 -24.03 -34.62 -27.30
CA LEU A 43 -24.35 -33.35 -26.65
C LEU A 43 -25.86 -33.09 -26.68
N LYS A 44 -26.46 -33.03 -27.88
CA LYS A 44 -27.90 -32.75 -27.98
C LYS A 44 -28.76 -33.76 -27.22
N ILE A 45 -28.45 -35.06 -27.32
CA ILE A 45 -29.23 -36.11 -26.64
C ILE A 45 -29.01 -36.09 -25.11
N ALA A 46 -27.87 -35.57 -24.64
CA ALA A 46 -27.59 -35.37 -23.23
C ALA A 46 -28.34 -34.15 -22.67
N SER A 47 -28.27 -32.98 -23.34
CA SER A 47 -29.00 -31.77 -22.97
C SER A 47 -30.53 -31.99 -23.00
N ASP A 48 -31.04 -32.56 -24.11
CA ASP A 48 -32.48 -32.87 -24.27
C ASP A 48 -32.98 -33.92 -23.23
N GLY A 49 -32.06 -34.67 -22.61
CA GLY A 49 -32.35 -35.78 -21.69
C GLY A 49 -31.91 -35.58 -20.23
N GLY A 50 -31.32 -34.43 -19.88
CA GLY A 50 -30.84 -34.12 -18.53
C GLY A 50 -29.68 -34.99 -18.04
N TYR A 51 -28.73 -35.36 -18.91
CA TYR A 51 -27.56 -36.18 -18.54
C TYR A 51 -26.24 -35.38 -18.57
N GLU A 52 -26.06 -34.58 -17.52
CA GLU A 52 -24.94 -33.65 -17.30
C GLU A 52 -23.54 -34.22 -17.59
N ASP A 53 -23.24 -35.44 -17.12
CA ASP A 53 -21.92 -36.07 -17.30
C ASP A 53 -21.61 -36.38 -18.77
N GLY A 54 -22.57 -36.98 -19.47
CA GLY A 54 -22.44 -37.27 -20.90
C GLY A 54 -22.47 -36.02 -21.77
N GLU A 55 -23.10 -34.95 -21.28
CA GLU A 55 -23.09 -33.62 -21.91
C GLU A 55 -21.69 -32.98 -21.82
N ALA A 56 -21.08 -32.99 -20.64
CA ALA A 56 -19.72 -32.50 -20.42
C ALA A 56 -18.67 -33.30 -21.21
N GLU A 57 -18.79 -34.63 -21.28
CA GLU A 57 -17.92 -35.45 -22.13
C GLU A 57 -18.08 -35.11 -23.63
N ALA A 58 -19.30 -34.83 -24.09
CA ALA A 58 -19.54 -34.42 -25.46
C ALA A 58 -18.92 -33.04 -25.76
N LEU A 59 -19.02 -32.08 -24.83
CA LEU A 59 -18.36 -30.78 -24.90
C LEU A 59 -16.82 -30.92 -24.93
N ASN A 60 -16.24 -31.80 -24.11
CA ASN A 60 -14.81 -32.13 -24.11
C ASN A 60 -14.34 -32.70 -25.46
N ASN A 61 -15.11 -33.61 -26.06
CA ASN A 61 -14.81 -34.15 -27.39
C ASN A 61 -14.89 -33.06 -28.49
N LEU A 62 -15.85 -32.12 -28.42
CA LEU A 62 -15.94 -30.96 -29.32
C LEU A 62 -14.81 -29.94 -29.10
N ALA A 63 -14.34 -29.78 -27.86
CA ALA A 63 -13.21 -28.93 -27.52
C ALA A 63 -11.92 -29.46 -28.13
N PHE A 64 -11.63 -30.76 -28.05
CA PHE A 64 -10.47 -31.37 -28.72
C PHE A 64 -10.46 -31.10 -30.23
N VAL A 65 -11.60 -31.30 -30.92
CA VAL A 65 -11.70 -31.00 -32.36
C VAL A 65 -11.48 -29.50 -32.63
N SER A 66 -11.91 -28.62 -31.73
CA SER A 66 -11.66 -27.18 -31.82
C SER A 66 -10.19 -26.81 -31.63
N ILE A 67 -9.45 -27.53 -30.77
CA ILE A 67 -7.99 -27.36 -30.58
C ILE A 67 -7.22 -27.80 -31.84
N ALA A 68 -7.54 -28.96 -32.43
CA ALA A 68 -6.89 -29.47 -33.66
C ALA A 68 -7.08 -28.53 -34.87
N HIS A 69 -8.25 -27.88 -34.97
CA HIS A 69 -8.53 -26.86 -35.99
C HIS A 69 -8.01 -25.45 -35.63
N MET A 70 -7.27 -25.28 -34.52
CA MET A 70 -6.80 -23.99 -34.00
C MET A 70 -7.92 -22.94 -33.78
N ARG A 71 -9.15 -23.41 -33.49
CA ARG A 71 -10.33 -22.59 -33.15
C ARG A 71 -10.36 -22.32 -31.64
N TYR A 72 -9.25 -21.83 -31.10
CA TYR A 72 -8.99 -21.73 -29.66
C TYR A 72 -10.08 -21.03 -28.84
N ALA A 73 -10.57 -19.85 -29.25
CA ALA A 73 -11.69 -19.19 -28.57
C ALA A 73 -12.97 -20.06 -28.46
N ASN A 74 -13.23 -20.94 -29.44
CA ASN A 74 -14.34 -21.90 -29.38
C ASN A 74 -14.02 -23.08 -28.45
N ALA A 75 -12.76 -23.54 -28.40
CA ALA A 75 -12.32 -24.53 -27.42
C ALA A 75 -12.45 -23.99 -26.00
N THR A 76 -11.98 -22.76 -25.73
CA THR A 76 -12.14 -22.10 -24.42
C THR A 76 -13.60 -22.00 -24.01
N LYS A 77 -14.51 -21.64 -24.94
CA LYS A 77 -15.96 -21.62 -24.64
C LYS A 77 -16.46 -23.00 -24.24
N LEU A 78 -16.19 -24.03 -25.04
CA LEU A 78 -16.67 -25.40 -24.79
C LEU A 78 -16.13 -25.99 -23.48
N LEU A 79 -14.86 -25.70 -23.14
CA LEU A 79 -14.25 -26.14 -21.88
C LEU A 79 -14.79 -25.37 -20.67
N TYR A 80 -15.07 -24.07 -20.83
CA TYR A 80 -15.77 -23.30 -19.81
C TYR A 80 -17.17 -23.86 -19.57
N GLU A 81 -17.93 -24.11 -20.64
CA GLU A 81 -19.29 -24.68 -20.62
C GLU A 81 -19.28 -26.03 -19.86
N ALA A 82 -18.40 -26.96 -20.27
CA ALA A 82 -18.21 -28.25 -19.62
C ALA A 82 -17.84 -28.15 -18.12
N SER A 83 -17.15 -27.08 -17.69
CA SER A 83 -16.77 -26.90 -16.28
C SER A 83 -17.92 -26.49 -15.35
N PHE A 84 -19.07 -26.09 -15.90
CA PHE A 84 -20.29 -25.81 -15.14
C PHE A 84 -21.41 -26.85 -15.38
N THR A 85 -21.34 -27.64 -16.46
CA THR A 85 -22.36 -28.65 -16.78
C THR A 85 -22.39 -29.84 -15.81
N THR A 86 -21.25 -30.30 -15.30
CA THR A 86 -21.18 -31.52 -14.45
C THR A 86 -20.39 -31.29 -13.15
N ASN A 87 -20.69 -32.13 -12.14
CA ASN A 87 -19.89 -32.29 -10.93
C ASN A 87 -18.92 -33.49 -10.97
N ASN A 88 -18.93 -34.28 -12.05
CA ASN A 88 -18.10 -35.47 -12.22
C ASN A 88 -16.61 -35.10 -12.30
N GLN A 89 -15.83 -35.57 -11.32
CA GLN A 89 -14.42 -35.17 -11.20
C GLN A 89 -13.54 -35.69 -12.36
N ILE A 90 -13.95 -36.77 -13.05
CA ILE A 90 -13.20 -37.31 -14.19
C ILE A 90 -13.40 -36.44 -15.43
N GLU A 91 -14.63 -36.03 -15.78
CA GLU A 91 -14.81 -35.12 -16.92
C GLU A 91 -14.28 -33.72 -16.63
N LEU A 92 -14.37 -33.23 -15.39
CA LEU A 92 -13.73 -31.97 -15.02
C LEU A 92 -12.19 -32.06 -15.08
N LEU A 93 -11.61 -33.24 -14.81
CA LEU A 93 -10.18 -33.50 -15.02
C LEU A 93 -9.83 -33.54 -16.52
N VAL A 94 -10.69 -34.09 -17.37
CA VAL A 94 -10.52 -34.00 -18.85
C VAL A 94 -10.57 -32.55 -19.31
N THR A 95 -11.48 -31.74 -18.77
CA THR A 95 -11.58 -30.31 -19.05
C THR A 95 -10.29 -29.57 -18.65
N ASP A 96 -9.73 -29.85 -17.46
CA ASP A 96 -8.48 -29.24 -17.01
C ASP A 96 -7.29 -29.64 -17.90
N VAL A 97 -7.17 -30.92 -18.30
CA VAL A 97 -6.11 -31.41 -19.19
C VAL A 97 -6.22 -30.85 -20.62
N LEU A 98 -7.45 -30.68 -21.15
CA LEU A 98 -7.66 -30.02 -22.44
C LEU A 98 -7.34 -28.52 -22.37
N ASN A 99 -7.58 -27.87 -21.22
CA ASN A 99 -7.11 -26.50 -20.98
C ASN A 99 -5.58 -26.42 -20.88
N MET A 100 -4.90 -27.38 -20.22
CA MET A 100 -3.42 -27.49 -20.27
C MET A 100 -2.93 -27.61 -21.72
N ARG A 101 -3.51 -28.50 -22.52
CA ARG A 101 -3.18 -28.69 -23.95
C ARG A 101 -3.42 -27.43 -24.77
N LEU A 102 -4.46 -26.65 -24.46
CA LEU A 102 -4.74 -25.36 -25.08
C LEU A 102 -3.69 -24.30 -24.70
N CYS A 103 -3.39 -24.14 -23.41
CA CYS A 103 -2.38 -23.20 -22.92
C CYS A 103 -0.98 -23.52 -23.46
N GLN A 104 -0.63 -24.81 -23.59
CA GLN A 104 0.60 -25.26 -24.23
C GLN A 104 0.70 -24.79 -25.70
N ARG A 105 -0.40 -24.87 -26.46
CA ARG A 105 -0.43 -24.42 -27.86
C ARG A 105 -0.37 -22.89 -27.98
N GLU A 106 -1.14 -22.17 -27.17
CA GLU A 106 -1.10 -20.69 -27.09
C GLU A 106 0.18 -20.14 -26.44
N SER A 107 1.00 -21.01 -25.83
CA SER A 107 2.22 -20.67 -25.07
C SER A 107 1.98 -19.88 -23.78
N ARG A 108 0.77 -19.99 -23.21
CA ARG A 108 0.31 -19.37 -21.96
C ARG A 108 0.82 -20.15 -20.73
N ASN A 109 2.09 -19.97 -20.42
CA ASN A 109 2.81 -20.70 -19.36
C ASN A 109 2.12 -20.62 -17.98
N LYS A 110 1.60 -19.45 -17.60
CA LYS A 110 0.84 -19.26 -16.36
C LYS A 110 -0.34 -20.21 -16.21
N ASP A 111 -1.24 -20.12 -17.18
CA ASP A 111 -2.53 -20.78 -17.10
C ASP A 111 -2.35 -22.30 -17.21
N PHE A 112 -1.33 -22.75 -17.95
CA PHE A 112 -0.89 -24.14 -17.94
C PHE A 112 -0.63 -24.67 -16.51
N TYR A 113 0.13 -23.95 -15.68
CA TYR A 113 0.37 -24.37 -14.28
C TYR A 113 -0.89 -24.27 -13.41
N VAL A 114 -1.80 -23.32 -13.68
CA VAL A 114 -3.09 -23.21 -12.97
C VAL A 114 -3.94 -24.45 -13.21
N TYR A 115 -4.13 -24.84 -14.47
CA TYR A 115 -4.89 -26.04 -14.83
C TYR A 115 -4.17 -27.33 -14.43
N ARG A 116 -2.83 -27.39 -14.49
CA ARG A 116 -2.06 -28.57 -14.03
C ARG A 116 -2.20 -28.81 -12.53
N GLU A 117 -2.21 -27.76 -11.69
CA GLU A 117 -2.43 -27.91 -10.25
C GLU A 117 -3.90 -28.24 -9.91
N GLN A 118 -4.87 -27.79 -10.71
CA GLN A 118 -6.28 -28.21 -10.60
C GLN A 118 -6.44 -29.70 -10.94
N ALA A 119 -5.84 -30.14 -12.06
CA ALA A 119 -5.81 -31.54 -12.48
C ALA A 119 -5.15 -32.45 -11.42
N LEU A 120 -4.01 -32.05 -10.85
CA LEU A 120 -3.37 -32.78 -9.75
C LEU A 120 -4.25 -32.88 -8.50
N GLN A 121 -4.99 -31.82 -8.14
CA GLN A 121 -5.93 -31.86 -7.01
C GLN A 121 -7.12 -32.80 -7.26
N ARG A 122 -7.61 -32.90 -8.50
CA ARG A 122 -8.64 -33.89 -8.87
C ARG A 122 -8.10 -35.31 -8.88
N LEU A 123 -6.92 -35.54 -9.48
CA LEU A 123 -6.24 -36.84 -9.46
C LEU A 123 -6.03 -37.34 -8.03
N GLY A 124 -5.68 -36.45 -7.09
CA GLY A 124 -5.60 -36.77 -5.66
C GLY A 124 -6.92 -37.31 -5.09
N ARG A 125 -8.04 -36.60 -5.30
CA ARG A 125 -9.37 -37.01 -4.83
C ARG A 125 -9.86 -38.30 -5.49
N ILE A 126 -9.71 -38.43 -6.81
CA ILE A 126 -10.16 -39.60 -7.56
C ILE A 126 -9.39 -40.86 -7.11
N LYS A 127 -8.12 -40.72 -6.69
CA LYS A 127 -7.33 -41.82 -6.12
C LYS A 127 -7.90 -42.36 -4.78
N GLU A 128 -8.69 -41.58 -4.05
CA GLU A 128 -9.37 -42.02 -2.82
C GLU A 128 -10.63 -42.87 -3.12
N GLU A 129 -11.22 -42.73 -4.32
CA GLU A 129 -12.49 -43.37 -4.74
C GLU A 129 -12.34 -44.45 -5.82
N LEU A 130 -11.12 -44.89 -6.15
CA LEU A 130 -10.83 -45.86 -7.25
C LEU A 130 -11.68 -47.14 -7.23
N ASN A 131 -12.04 -47.62 -6.04
CA ASN A 131 -12.79 -48.86 -5.85
C ASN A 131 -14.30 -48.74 -6.14
N THR A 132 -14.85 -47.52 -6.22
CA THR A 132 -16.27 -47.29 -6.55
C THR A 132 -16.51 -46.88 -8.01
N LEU A 133 -15.45 -46.72 -8.81
CA LEU A 133 -15.56 -46.37 -10.23
C LEU A 133 -16.11 -47.53 -11.08
N THR A 134 -17.07 -47.20 -11.96
CA THR A 134 -17.60 -48.14 -12.96
C THR A 134 -16.51 -48.48 -14.00
N PRO A 135 -16.62 -49.61 -14.75
CA PRO A 135 -15.68 -49.93 -15.82
C PRO A 135 -15.54 -48.83 -16.89
N TYR A 136 -16.63 -48.10 -17.18
CA TYR A 136 -16.63 -46.93 -18.06
C TYR A 136 -15.73 -45.82 -17.50
N LEU A 137 -15.96 -45.42 -16.25
CA LEU A 137 -15.22 -44.36 -15.59
C LEU A 137 -13.75 -44.75 -15.35
N ARG A 138 -13.45 -46.02 -15.10
CA ARG A 138 -12.07 -46.52 -15.00
C ARG A 138 -11.31 -46.38 -16.32
N LYS A 139 -11.93 -46.75 -17.46
CA LYS A 139 -11.30 -46.53 -18.77
C LYS A 139 -11.12 -45.04 -19.08
N ARG A 140 -12.11 -44.21 -18.75
CA ARG A 140 -12.05 -42.76 -18.90
C ARG A 140 -10.95 -42.13 -18.02
N LEU A 141 -10.71 -42.69 -16.82
CA LEU A 141 -9.62 -42.30 -15.93
C LEU A 141 -8.24 -42.68 -16.50
N SER A 142 -8.05 -43.91 -17.00
CA SER A 142 -6.78 -44.32 -17.66
C SER A 142 -6.42 -43.35 -18.80
N TYR A 143 -7.39 -43.06 -19.69
CA TYR A 143 -7.23 -42.05 -20.75
C TYR A 143 -6.72 -40.70 -20.21
N VAL A 144 -7.37 -40.13 -19.19
CA VAL A 144 -7.04 -38.77 -18.74
C VAL A 144 -5.77 -38.70 -17.89
N CYS A 145 -5.42 -39.77 -17.17
CA CYS A 145 -4.13 -39.89 -16.49
C CYS A 145 -2.98 -39.87 -17.51
N SER A 146 -3.06 -40.70 -18.57
CA SER A 146 -2.02 -40.70 -19.61
C SER A 146 -1.99 -39.40 -20.41
N GLU A 147 -3.15 -38.81 -20.73
CA GLU A 147 -3.23 -37.52 -21.42
C GLU A 147 -2.65 -36.38 -20.56
N PHE A 148 -2.86 -36.37 -19.24
CA PHE A 148 -2.26 -35.40 -18.29
C PHE A 148 -0.73 -35.45 -18.33
N HIS A 149 -0.18 -36.65 -18.19
CA HIS A 149 1.26 -36.88 -18.15
C HIS A 149 1.90 -36.56 -19.50
N ILE A 150 1.31 -36.99 -20.61
CA ILE A 150 1.80 -36.68 -21.96
C ILE A 150 1.74 -35.17 -22.25
N VAL A 151 0.67 -34.47 -21.88
CA VAL A 151 0.58 -33.00 -22.04
C VAL A 151 1.60 -32.27 -21.16
N SER A 152 1.86 -32.76 -19.94
CA SER A 152 2.90 -32.24 -19.04
C SER A 152 4.31 -32.46 -19.60
N ALA A 153 4.61 -33.67 -20.07
CA ALA A 153 5.85 -34.03 -20.74
C ALA A 153 6.11 -33.13 -21.96
N THR A 154 5.16 -33.06 -22.91
CA THR A 154 5.34 -32.24 -24.13
C THR A 154 5.44 -30.73 -23.79
N TYR A 155 4.83 -30.25 -22.71
CA TYR A 155 5.04 -28.88 -22.23
C TYR A 155 6.47 -28.68 -21.70
N PHE A 156 6.94 -29.55 -20.79
CA PHE A 156 8.27 -29.45 -20.20
C PHE A 156 9.40 -29.57 -21.23
N TYR A 157 9.20 -30.36 -22.29
CA TYR A 157 10.08 -30.40 -23.45
C TYR A 157 10.23 -29.02 -24.11
N TYR A 158 9.11 -28.32 -24.41
CA TYR A 158 9.16 -27.00 -25.04
C TYR A 158 9.78 -25.90 -24.16
N VAL A 159 9.59 -25.95 -22.83
CA VAL A 159 10.26 -24.99 -21.91
C VAL A 159 11.69 -25.41 -21.51
N GLY A 160 12.20 -26.54 -22.03
CA GLY A 160 13.58 -27.00 -21.80
C GLY A 160 13.83 -27.66 -20.43
N GLN A 161 12.78 -28.07 -19.73
CA GLN A 161 12.87 -28.76 -18.43
C GLN A 161 13.03 -30.27 -18.60
N ASN A 162 14.12 -30.70 -19.26
CA ASN A 162 14.32 -32.10 -19.68
C ASN A 162 14.16 -33.16 -18.57
N ARG A 163 14.46 -32.83 -17.30
CA ARG A 163 14.23 -33.76 -16.16
C ARG A 163 12.74 -33.99 -15.91
N ASN A 164 11.95 -32.93 -15.89
CA ASN A 164 10.50 -33.00 -15.70
C ASN A 164 9.82 -33.66 -16.91
N PHE A 165 10.34 -33.42 -18.12
CA PHE A 165 9.91 -34.10 -19.34
C PHE A 165 10.08 -35.63 -19.26
N ILE A 166 11.26 -36.10 -18.86
CA ILE A 166 11.53 -37.54 -18.69
C ILE A 166 10.65 -38.11 -17.57
N GLN A 167 10.60 -37.45 -16.40
CA GLN A 167 9.81 -37.95 -15.27
C GLN A 167 8.31 -38.11 -15.59
N GLU A 168 7.70 -37.14 -16.28
CA GLU A 168 6.28 -37.24 -16.66
C GLU A 168 6.02 -38.35 -17.71
N LEU A 169 7.04 -38.90 -18.38
CA LEU A 169 6.90 -40.10 -19.21
C LEU A 169 7.21 -41.39 -18.43
N GLU A 170 8.10 -41.33 -17.44
CA GLU A 170 8.39 -42.44 -16.52
C GLU A 170 7.25 -42.70 -15.51
N ASP A 171 6.45 -41.68 -15.19
CA ASP A 171 5.23 -41.78 -14.37
C ASP A 171 4.05 -42.47 -15.12
N ILE A 172 4.19 -42.81 -16.41
CA ILE A 172 3.18 -43.54 -17.21
C ILE A 172 3.51 -45.04 -17.23
N ASP A 173 2.64 -45.85 -16.63
CA ASP A 173 2.71 -47.31 -16.78
C ASP A 173 2.21 -47.72 -18.18
N PRO A 174 3.04 -48.40 -19.01
CA PRO A 174 2.66 -48.79 -20.37
C PRO A 174 1.60 -49.90 -20.43
N ASP A 175 1.51 -50.76 -19.41
CA ASP A 175 0.60 -51.90 -19.40
C ASP A 175 -0.84 -51.43 -19.10
N ASP A 176 -0.99 -50.47 -18.18
CA ASP A 176 -2.26 -49.82 -17.79
C ASP A 176 -2.95 -49.04 -18.94
N ILE A 177 -2.20 -48.72 -20.01
CA ILE A 177 -2.70 -48.01 -21.20
C ILE A 177 -2.74 -48.90 -22.46
N GLN A 178 -2.28 -50.14 -22.41
CA GLN A 178 -2.18 -51.02 -23.59
C GLN A 178 -3.58 -51.34 -24.20
N GLU A 179 -4.64 -51.35 -23.38
CA GLU A 179 -6.03 -51.47 -23.84
C GLU A 179 -6.53 -50.24 -24.62
N ASP A 180 -5.96 -49.06 -24.39
CA ASP A 180 -6.22 -47.85 -25.18
C ASP A 180 -5.07 -47.58 -26.13
N ARG A 181 -5.12 -48.28 -27.27
CA ARG A 181 -4.19 -48.11 -28.39
C ARG A 181 -3.96 -46.64 -28.78
N ALA A 182 -4.93 -45.74 -28.61
CA ALA A 182 -4.74 -44.33 -28.95
C ALA A 182 -3.75 -43.63 -27.99
N GLN A 183 -3.70 -44.05 -26.72
CA GLN A 183 -2.75 -43.55 -25.72
C GLN A 183 -1.44 -44.34 -25.70
N TYR A 184 -1.46 -45.66 -25.93
CA TYR A 184 -0.22 -46.43 -26.12
C TYR A 184 0.60 -45.92 -27.30
N LEU A 185 -0.03 -45.61 -28.44
CA LEU A 185 0.63 -44.95 -29.58
C LEU A 185 1.13 -43.54 -29.25
N SER A 186 0.42 -42.81 -28.40
CA SER A 186 0.82 -41.48 -27.91
C SER A 186 2.10 -41.58 -27.07
N TYR A 187 2.18 -42.55 -26.16
CA TYR A 187 3.35 -42.86 -25.34
C TYR A 187 4.55 -43.28 -26.20
N LEU A 188 4.39 -44.28 -27.08
CA LEU A 188 5.46 -44.73 -28.00
C LEU A 188 6.00 -43.57 -28.86
N TYR A 189 5.12 -42.71 -29.37
CA TYR A 189 5.54 -41.54 -30.11
C TYR A 189 6.38 -40.57 -29.24
N ASN A 190 5.94 -40.22 -28.03
CA ASN A 190 6.70 -39.29 -27.17
C ASN A 190 8.04 -39.88 -26.70
N MET A 191 8.13 -41.19 -26.50
CA MET A 191 9.38 -41.89 -26.20
C MET A 191 10.36 -41.91 -27.38
N GLY A 192 9.86 -42.02 -28.62
CA GLY A 192 10.68 -42.06 -29.83
C GLY A 192 10.97 -40.71 -30.50
N ALA A 193 10.18 -39.67 -30.22
CA ALA A 193 10.28 -38.35 -30.87
C ALA A 193 11.53 -37.54 -30.48
N GLY A 194 12.26 -37.96 -29.44
CA GLY A 194 13.60 -37.45 -29.12
C GLY A 194 13.74 -36.90 -27.70
N GLY A 195 14.83 -37.28 -27.03
CA GLY A 195 15.29 -36.71 -25.76
C GLY A 195 14.67 -37.31 -24.50
N ALA A 196 13.69 -38.21 -24.63
CA ALA A 196 13.17 -39.02 -23.52
C ALA A 196 14.11 -40.18 -23.18
N VAL A 197 14.74 -40.78 -24.19
CA VAL A 197 15.66 -41.91 -24.01
C VAL A 197 17.02 -41.44 -23.51
N THR A 198 17.42 -41.93 -22.33
CA THR A 198 18.79 -41.78 -21.83
C THR A 198 19.61 -43.05 -22.11
N GLY A 199 20.92 -42.91 -22.36
CA GLY A 199 21.77 -44.04 -22.74
C GLY A 199 23.25 -43.69 -22.84
N MET A 200 24.11 -44.72 -22.92
CA MET A 200 25.57 -44.58 -22.83
C MET A 200 26.24 -43.92 -24.06
N SER A 201 25.54 -43.80 -25.19
CA SER A 201 26.01 -43.08 -26.38
C SER A 201 24.86 -42.56 -27.23
N ALA A 202 25.08 -41.49 -28.00
CA ALA A 202 24.08 -40.90 -28.88
C ALA A 202 23.51 -41.90 -29.90
N LYS A 203 24.34 -42.83 -30.40
CA LYS A 203 23.93 -43.91 -31.32
C LYS A 203 23.02 -44.95 -30.68
N ALA A 204 23.20 -45.25 -29.39
CA ALA A 204 22.32 -46.14 -28.65
C ALA A 204 20.97 -45.47 -28.34
N VAL A 205 20.98 -44.16 -28.04
CA VAL A 205 19.77 -43.34 -27.89
C VAL A 205 18.97 -43.31 -29.20
N SER A 206 19.58 -42.88 -30.30
CA SER A 206 18.92 -42.78 -31.61
C SER A 206 18.38 -44.12 -32.12
N GLN A 207 19.08 -45.25 -31.86
CA GLN A 207 18.55 -46.59 -32.17
C GLN A 207 17.26 -46.87 -31.38
N LYS A 208 17.27 -46.73 -30.05
CA LYS A 208 16.08 -47.03 -29.23
C LYS A 208 14.92 -46.06 -29.49
N GLU A 209 15.22 -44.81 -29.84
CA GLU A 209 14.21 -43.84 -30.29
C GLU A 209 13.59 -44.24 -31.64
N PHE A 210 14.41 -44.70 -32.60
CA PHE A 210 13.94 -45.27 -33.87
C PHE A 210 13.06 -46.52 -33.65
N ASP A 211 13.43 -47.40 -32.72
CA ASP A 211 12.68 -48.62 -32.39
C ASP A 211 11.24 -48.30 -31.92
N TYR A 212 11.08 -47.36 -30.97
CA TYR A 212 9.77 -46.89 -30.51
C TYR A 212 8.93 -46.25 -31.63
N LEU A 213 9.56 -45.45 -32.51
CA LEU A 213 8.85 -44.85 -33.65
C LEU A 213 8.42 -45.88 -34.69
N MET A 214 9.22 -46.92 -34.92
CA MET A 214 8.86 -48.03 -35.79
C MET A 214 7.70 -48.84 -35.23
N GLU A 215 7.71 -49.13 -33.92
CA GLU A 215 6.60 -49.78 -33.23
C GLU A 215 5.31 -48.95 -33.35
N CYS A 216 5.40 -47.64 -33.07
CA CYS A 216 4.28 -46.71 -33.23
C CYS A 216 3.74 -46.69 -34.68
N TYR A 217 4.62 -46.69 -35.70
CA TYR A 217 4.22 -46.73 -37.11
C TYR A 217 3.48 -48.03 -37.47
N ILE A 218 3.99 -49.17 -37.00
CA ILE A 218 3.43 -50.50 -37.26
C ILE A 218 2.06 -50.66 -36.58
N LEU A 219 1.97 -50.33 -35.29
CA LEU A 219 0.74 -50.48 -34.50
C LEU A 219 -0.36 -49.48 -34.92
N ALA A 220 -0.01 -48.29 -35.39
CA ALA A 220 -0.98 -47.30 -35.89
C ALA A 220 -1.65 -47.74 -37.20
N GLY A 221 -0.88 -48.36 -38.12
CA GLY A 221 -1.36 -48.93 -39.37
C GLY A 221 -2.25 -47.98 -40.20
N ASN A 222 -3.39 -48.48 -40.66
CA ASN A 222 -4.43 -47.65 -41.30
C ASN A 222 -5.51 -47.18 -40.31
N GLN A 223 -5.46 -47.60 -39.04
CA GLN A 223 -6.52 -47.33 -38.04
C GLN A 223 -6.30 -46.00 -37.30
N TYR A 224 -5.04 -45.58 -37.12
CA TYR A 224 -4.67 -44.34 -36.44
C TYR A 224 -3.82 -43.45 -37.37
N PRO A 225 -4.41 -42.85 -38.43
CA PRO A 225 -3.69 -42.04 -39.40
C PRO A 225 -2.91 -40.88 -38.75
N PHE A 226 -3.45 -40.27 -37.68
CA PHE A 226 -2.74 -39.24 -36.93
C PHE A 226 -1.40 -39.75 -36.37
N TRP A 227 -1.41 -40.85 -35.61
CA TRP A 227 -0.18 -41.39 -35.01
C TRP A 227 0.81 -41.91 -36.05
N ARG A 228 0.31 -42.53 -37.13
CA ARG A 228 1.16 -42.91 -38.27
C ARG A 228 1.85 -41.71 -38.93
N ALA A 229 1.17 -40.58 -39.06
CA ALA A 229 1.76 -39.36 -39.62
C ALA A 229 2.82 -38.76 -38.68
N ASN A 230 2.56 -38.73 -37.37
CA ASN A 230 3.54 -38.31 -36.35
C ASN A 230 4.80 -39.21 -36.40
N ALA A 231 4.62 -40.54 -36.44
CA ALA A 231 5.73 -41.49 -36.52
C ALA A 231 6.55 -41.32 -37.81
N LEU A 232 5.91 -41.18 -38.98
CA LEU A 232 6.60 -40.88 -40.25
C LEU A 232 7.40 -39.55 -40.20
N GLN A 233 6.87 -38.54 -39.50
CA GLN A 233 7.54 -37.25 -39.36
C GLN A 233 8.77 -37.37 -38.45
N ALA A 234 8.68 -38.05 -37.32
CA ALA A 234 9.81 -38.25 -36.41
C ALA A 234 10.88 -39.17 -37.02
N LEU A 235 10.49 -40.24 -37.72
CA LEU A 235 11.42 -41.09 -38.49
C LEU A 235 12.15 -40.29 -39.58
N SER A 236 11.46 -39.34 -40.23
CA SER A 236 12.10 -38.38 -41.14
C SER A 236 13.14 -37.52 -40.44
N GLU A 237 12.84 -36.96 -39.26
CA GLU A 237 13.77 -36.10 -38.51
C GLU A 237 15.02 -36.83 -38.03
N HIS A 238 14.90 -38.11 -37.60
CA HIS A 238 16.06 -38.98 -37.29
C HIS A 238 16.96 -39.25 -38.52
N LEU A 239 16.38 -39.38 -39.72
CA LEU A 239 17.14 -39.67 -40.96
C LEU A 239 17.71 -38.40 -41.65
N LEU A 240 17.58 -37.21 -41.05
CA LEU A 240 18.12 -35.96 -41.60
C LEU A 240 19.65 -35.90 -41.61
N GLN A 241 20.32 -36.35 -40.54
CA GLN A 241 21.80 -36.29 -40.47
C GLN A 241 22.42 -37.45 -41.25
N PRO A 242 23.44 -37.22 -42.11
CA PRO A 242 24.09 -38.30 -42.86
C PRO A 242 24.70 -39.38 -41.96
N GLU A 243 25.37 -39.01 -40.87
CA GLU A 243 25.99 -39.97 -39.95
C GLU A 243 24.98 -40.88 -39.24
N ASP A 244 23.85 -40.31 -38.80
CA ASP A 244 22.82 -41.03 -38.05
C ASP A 244 21.93 -41.85 -39.00
N ARG A 245 21.56 -41.28 -40.16
CA ARG A 245 20.87 -42.00 -41.24
C ARG A 245 21.63 -43.24 -41.68
N ASN A 246 22.92 -43.10 -42.00
CA ASN A 246 23.71 -44.24 -42.50
C ASN A 246 23.84 -45.34 -41.44
N TYR A 247 23.89 -44.97 -40.15
CA TYR A 247 23.90 -45.92 -39.03
C TYR A 247 22.54 -46.62 -38.84
N LEU A 248 21.44 -45.86 -38.79
CA LEU A 248 20.09 -46.40 -38.65
C LEU A 248 19.72 -47.29 -39.83
N ILE A 249 20.04 -46.89 -41.08
CA ILE A 249 19.73 -47.70 -42.26
C ILE A 249 20.53 -49.01 -42.28
N HIS A 250 21.81 -48.97 -41.92
CA HIS A 250 22.65 -50.18 -41.89
C HIS A 250 22.19 -51.20 -40.84
N ASN A 251 21.77 -50.75 -39.65
CA ASN A 251 21.34 -51.66 -38.59
C ASN A 251 19.89 -52.15 -38.79
N ASN A 252 19.02 -51.36 -39.41
CA ASN A 252 17.57 -51.58 -39.42
C ASN A 252 17.00 -51.89 -40.82
N ILE A 253 17.79 -52.54 -41.68
CA ILE A 253 17.49 -52.77 -43.11
C ILE A 253 16.04 -53.26 -43.36
N GLN A 254 15.52 -54.18 -42.54
CA GLN A 254 14.16 -54.71 -42.72
C GLN A 254 13.07 -53.69 -42.35
N ALA A 255 13.25 -52.93 -41.28
CA ALA A 255 12.33 -51.86 -40.87
C ALA A 255 12.35 -50.70 -41.90
N ILE A 256 13.54 -50.36 -42.42
CA ILE A 256 13.69 -49.37 -43.49
C ILE A 256 13.00 -49.82 -44.78
N ARG A 257 13.16 -51.09 -45.21
CA ARG A 257 12.41 -51.65 -46.34
C ARG A 257 10.89 -51.60 -46.13
N TYR A 258 10.42 -51.82 -44.90
CA TYR A 258 8.99 -51.76 -44.58
C TYR A 258 8.40 -50.34 -44.69
N ILE A 259 9.16 -49.29 -44.36
CA ILE A 259 8.71 -47.88 -44.52
C ILE A 259 9.00 -47.32 -45.91
N ASN A 260 10.04 -47.80 -46.60
CA ASN A 260 10.46 -47.37 -47.94
C ASN A 260 9.71 -48.11 -49.06
N VAL A 261 8.38 -47.96 -49.06
CA VAL A 261 7.45 -48.64 -50.00
C VAL A 261 7.69 -48.26 -51.47
N GLU A 262 8.39 -47.15 -51.73
CA GLU A 262 8.62 -46.56 -53.06
C GLU A 262 10.07 -46.77 -53.56
N ASP A 263 10.87 -47.60 -52.87
CA ASP A 263 12.30 -47.88 -53.13
C ASP A 263 13.16 -46.61 -53.34
N MET A 264 12.87 -45.58 -52.55
CA MET A 264 13.53 -44.29 -52.61
C MET A 264 14.98 -44.39 -52.15
N PRO A 265 15.95 -43.73 -52.83
CA PRO A 265 17.33 -43.64 -52.35
C PRO A 265 17.43 -43.06 -50.94
N ASP A 266 18.37 -43.55 -50.12
CA ASP A 266 18.57 -43.16 -48.72
C ASP A 266 18.54 -41.63 -48.49
N THR A 267 19.17 -40.86 -49.40
CA THR A 267 19.25 -39.40 -49.34
C THR A 267 17.91 -38.69 -49.54
N LEU A 268 16.93 -39.35 -50.17
CA LEU A 268 15.59 -38.85 -50.42
C LEU A 268 14.53 -39.47 -49.51
N LEU A 269 14.81 -40.63 -48.90
CA LEU A 269 13.90 -41.34 -47.99
C LEU A 269 13.34 -40.45 -46.89
N ALA A 270 14.18 -39.65 -46.21
CA ALA A 270 13.71 -38.71 -45.18
C ALA A 270 12.64 -37.73 -45.72
N GLY A 271 12.85 -37.19 -46.93
CA GLY A 271 11.87 -36.31 -47.59
C GLY A 271 10.59 -37.03 -47.99
N ASN A 272 10.69 -38.28 -48.45
CA ASN A 272 9.54 -39.12 -48.77
C ASN A 272 8.64 -39.37 -47.55
N LEU A 273 9.23 -39.72 -46.40
CA LEU A 273 8.50 -39.93 -45.15
C LEU A 273 7.81 -38.64 -44.67
N ALA A 274 8.49 -37.48 -44.76
CA ALA A 274 7.91 -36.18 -44.44
C ALA A 274 6.75 -35.79 -45.36
N GLN A 275 6.88 -35.99 -46.67
CA GLN A 275 5.81 -35.71 -47.64
C GLN A 275 4.60 -36.62 -47.41
N ARG A 276 4.81 -37.91 -47.13
CA ARG A 276 3.74 -38.87 -46.80
C ARG A 276 3.05 -38.51 -45.49
N SER A 277 3.79 -38.03 -44.49
CA SER A 277 3.23 -37.49 -43.24
C SER A 277 2.34 -36.27 -43.49
N LEU A 278 2.84 -35.26 -44.21
CA LEU A 278 2.07 -34.07 -44.63
C LEU A 278 0.78 -34.46 -45.36
N ASN A 279 0.87 -35.37 -46.34
CA ASN A 279 -0.27 -35.88 -47.10
C ASN A 279 -1.30 -36.64 -46.23
N ILE A 280 -0.95 -37.11 -45.03
CA ILE A 280 -1.90 -37.71 -44.08
C ILE A 280 -2.50 -36.63 -43.17
N PHE A 281 -1.68 -35.71 -42.63
CA PHE A 281 -2.19 -34.61 -41.81
C PHE A 281 -3.15 -33.69 -42.57
N GLU A 282 -2.90 -33.40 -43.86
CA GLU A 282 -3.83 -32.64 -44.71
C GLU A 282 -5.20 -33.31 -44.86
N ARG A 283 -5.25 -34.65 -44.91
CA ARG A 283 -6.51 -35.42 -44.97
C ARG A 283 -7.17 -35.60 -43.61
N TYR A 284 -6.43 -35.43 -42.51
CA TYR A 284 -6.94 -35.52 -41.14
C TYR A 284 -7.45 -34.17 -40.60
N GLY A 285 -6.86 -33.05 -41.02
CA GLY A 285 -7.34 -31.69 -40.74
C GLY A 285 -6.66 -30.95 -39.57
N ASP A 286 -5.58 -31.48 -38.99
CA ASP A 286 -4.85 -30.80 -37.90
C ASP A 286 -3.93 -29.69 -38.44
N VAL A 287 -4.30 -28.44 -38.19
CA VAL A 287 -3.61 -27.26 -38.73
C VAL A 287 -2.21 -27.09 -38.15
N TYR A 288 -2.00 -27.48 -36.89
CA TYR A 288 -0.70 -27.40 -36.24
C TYR A 288 0.27 -28.43 -36.84
N GLN A 289 -0.19 -29.67 -37.03
CA GLN A 289 0.64 -30.74 -37.58
C GLN A 289 0.93 -30.56 -39.07
N ILE A 290 0.01 -29.99 -39.87
CA ILE A 290 0.29 -29.61 -41.26
C ILE A 290 1.47 -28.63 -41.33
N ALA A 291 1.47 -27.58 -40.51
CA ALA A 291 2.58 -26.62 -40.46
C ALA A 291 3.88 -27.24 -39.93
N GLY A 292 3.78 -28.14 -38.95
CA GLY A 292 4.90 -28.95 -38.46
C GLY A 292 5.52 -29.83 -39.55
N ALA A 293 4.71 -30.57 -40.31
CA ALA A 293 5.17 -31.45 -41.37
C ALA A 293 5.80 -30.67 -42.54
N TYR A 294 5.27 -29.48 -42.88
CA TYR A 294 5.94 -28.57 -43.82
C TYR A 294 7.33 -28.12 -43.33
N ARG A 295 7.50 -27.83 -42.04
CA ARG A 295 8.81 -27.50 -41.43
C ARG A 295 9.80 -28.66 -41.52
N THR A 296 9.33 -29.89 -41.29
CA THR A 296 10.14 -31.12 -41.42
C THR A 296 10.54 -31.37 -42.87
N LEU A 297 9.58 -31.27 -43.80
CA LEU A 297 9.80 -31.42 -45.25
C LEU A 297 10.78 -30.37 -45.79
N ALA A 298 10.67 -29.11 -45.36
CA ALA A 298 11.62 -28.06 -45.68
C ALA A 298 13.03 -28.36 -45.14
N SER A 299 13.12 -28.96 -43.95
CA SER A 299 14.39 -29.39 -43.37
C SER A 299 15.03 -30.54 -44.17
N CYS A 300 14.22 -31.43 -44.77
CA CYS A 300 14.69 -32.44 -45.72
C CYS A 300 15.24 -31.80 -47.00
N TYR A 301 14.49 -30.88 -47.62
CA TYR A 301 14.92 -30.16 -48.83
C TYR A 301 16.20 -29.34 -48.60
N GLY A 302 16.32 -28.66 -47.45
CA GLY A 302 17.56 -27.98 -47.05
C GLY A 302 18.72 -28.95 -46.79
N GLY A 303 18.45 -30.15 -46.28
CA GLY A 303 19.45 -31.21 -46.08
C GLY A 303 20.08 -31.73 -47.38
N ILE A 304 19.33 -31.70 -48.49
CA ILE A 304 19.84 -31.98 -49.85
C ILE A 304 20.22 -30.72 -50.65
N GLY A 305 20.30 -29.56 -50.00
CA GLY A 305 20.71 -28.29 -50.60
C GLY A 305 19.66 -27.55 -51.43
N ASN A 306 18.43 -28.05 -51.55
CA ASN A 306 17.35 -27.39 -52.29
C ASN A 306 16.62 -26.34 -51.43
N PHE A 307 17.33 -25.27 -51.10
CA PHE A 307 16.82 -24.20 -50.23
C PHE A 307 15.64 -23.41 -50.85
N ARG A 308 15.51 -23.38 -52.19
CA ARG A 308 14.36 -22.73 -52.86
C ARG A 308 13.04 -23.44 -52.55
N VAL A 309 13.01 -24.77 -52.64
CA VAL A 309 11.81 -25.54 -52.26
C VAL A 309 11.61 -25.53 -50.74
N ALA A 310 12.69 -25.51 -49.95
CA ALA A 310 12.58 -25.35 -48.49
C ALA A 310 11.89 -24.02 -48.10
N ILE A 311 12.23 -22.89 -48.73
CA ILE A 311 11.54 -21.61 -48.54
C ILE A 311 10.04 -21.76 -48.85
N LEU A 312 9.69 -22.29 -50.02
CA LEU A 312 8.29 -22.48 -50.43
C LEU A 312 7.49 -23.35 -49.43
N CYS A 313 8.07 -24.43 -48.92
CA CYS A 313 7.44 -25.25 -47.88
C CYS A 313 7.19 -24.46 -46.58
N LEU A 314 8.14 -23.63 -46.15
CA LEU A 314 8.04 -22.84 -44.92
C LEU A 314 7.11 -21.62 -45.06
N GLU A 315 7.08 -21.00 -46.25
CA GLU A 315 6.10 -19.96 -46.58
C GLU A 315 4.68 -20.54 -46.56
N ASN A 316 4.46 -21.70 -47.19
CA ASN A 316 3.19 -22.42 -47.15
C ASN A 316 2.75 -22.78 -45.72
N ALA A 317 3.69 -23.14 -44.83
CA ALA A 317 3.41 -23.40 -43.42
C ALA A 317 2.84 -22.18 -42.66
N LEU A 318 3.09 -20.95 -43.15
CA LEU A 318 2.61 -19.70 -42.55
C LEU A 318 1.43 -19.07 -43.30
N SER A 319 1.37 -19.23 -44.62
CA SER A 319 0.38 -18.57 -45.49
C SER A 319 -0.89 -19.40 -45.70
N ARG A 320 -0.78 -20.74 -45.82
CA ARG A 320 -1.90 -21.61 -46.21
C ARG A 320 -3.04 -21.65 -45.18
N ASN A 321 -2.73 -21.41 -43.90
CA ASN A 321 -3.76 -21.18 -42.88
C ASN A 321 -3.24 -20.23 -41.78
N LEU A 322 -3.71 -18.99 -41.81
CA LEU A 322 -3.31 -17.92 -40.88
C LEU A 322 -3.65 -18.22 -39.40
N ALA A 323 -4.44 -19.24 -39.09
CA ALA A 323 -4.67 -19.68 -37.70
C ALA A 323 -3.37 -20.17 -37.02
N ILE A 324 -2.34 -20.55 -37.79
CA ILE A 324 -1.02 -20.93 -37.27
C ILE A 324 -0.36 -19.86 -36.40
N ASN A 325 -0.67 -18.58 -36.64
CA ASN A 325 -0.15 -17.45 -35.86
C ASN A 325 -0.56 -17.46 -34.38
N LYS A 326 -1.52 -18.30 -33.98
CA LYS A 326 -1.90 -18.55 -32.58
C LYS A 326 -0.95 -19.50 -31.83
N ALA A 327 0.04 -20.09 -32.50
CA ALA A 327 1.02 -20.99 -31.91
C ALA A 327 2.45 -20.39 -32.04
N PRO A 328 2.80 -19.37 -31.22
CA PRO A 328 4.01 -18.57 -31.43
C PRO A 328 5.29 -19.41 -31.40
N ASN A 329 5.38 -20.43 -30.54
CA ASN A 329 6.51 -21.37 -30.51
C ASN A 329 6.74 -22.11 -31.85
N LEU A 330 5.68 -22.54 -32.55
CA LEU A 330 5.82 -23.22 -33.84
C LEU A 330 6.15 -22.22 -34.96
N VAL A 331 5.52 -21.04 -34.96
CA VAL A 331 5.86 -19.95 -35.90
C VAL A 331 7.31 -19.52 -35.74
N ALA A 332 7.81 -19.39 -34.50
CA ALA A 332 9.23 -19.10 -34.24
C ALA A 332 10.14 -20.17 -34.86
N SER A 333 9.85 -21.47 -34.67
CA SER A 333 10.64 -22.55 -35.29
C SER A 333 10.60 -22.50 -36.83
N ILE A 334 9.48 -22.12 -37.45
CA ILE A 334 9.38 -21.92 -38.90
C ILE A 334 10.18 -20.69 -39.36
N ARG A 335 10.13 -19.58 -38.62
CA ARG A 335 10.90 -18.35 -38.87
C ARG A 335 12.42 -18.57 -38.73
N GLU A 336 12.85 -19.39 -37.77
CA GLU A 336 14.25 -19.86 -37.67
C GLU A 336 14.69 -20.56 -38.96
N LYS A 337 13.91 -21.53 -39.46
CA LYS A 337 14.25 -22.24 -40.71
C LYS A 337 14.21 -21.33 -41.94
N LEU A 338 13.28 -20.38 -42.00
CA LEU A 338 13.23 -19.37 -43.08
C LEU A 338 14.51 -18.53 -43.10
N SER A 339 14.97 -18.07 -41.93
CA SER A 339 16.22 -17.30 -41.82
C SER A 339 17.41 -18.08 -42.42
N VAL A 340 17.55 -19.36 -42.07
CA VAL A 340 18.58 -20.26 -42.63
C VAL A 340 18.42 -20.42 -44.15
N ALA A 341 17.21 -20.67 -44.63
CA ALA A 341 16.96 -20.97 -46.04
C ALA A 341 17.15 -19.74 -46.95
N TYR A 342 16.69 -18.56 -46.55
CA TYR A 342 16.98 -17.30 -47.25
C TYR A 342 18.49 -17.00 -47.25
N SER A 343 19.18 -17.17 -46.12
CA SER A 343 20.63 -16.98 -46.05
C SER A 343 21.38 -17.97 -46.96
N ALA A 344 20.87 -19.18 -47.18
CA ALA A 344 21.48 -20.17 -48.06
C ALA A 344 21.28 -19.87 -49.56
N VAL A 345 20.29 -19.05 -49.94
CA VAL A 345 20.13 -18.52 -51.30
C VAL A 345 20.70 -17.10 -51.47
N ASN A 346 21.44 -16.60 -50.48
CA ASN A 346 22.02 -15.25 -50.39
C ASN A 346 20.99 -14.09 -50.28
N ASP A 347 19.74 -14.38 -49.92
CA ASP A 347 18.74 -13.36 -49.58
C ASP A 347 18.95 -12.90 -48.13
N LYS A 348 19.92 -12.01 -47.95
CA LYS A 348 20.26 -11.42 -46.65
C LYS A 348 19.10 -10.61 -46.03
N PRO A 349 18.34 -9.77 -46.78
CA PRO A 349 17.19 -9.05 -46.22
C PRO A 349 16.09 -9.96 -45.64
N ASN A 350 15.66 -11.01 -46.36
CA ASN A 350 14.65 -11.91 -45.81
C ASN A 350 15.23 -12.89 -44.76
N SER A 351 16.51 -13.24 -44.84
CA SER A 351 17.23 -13.94 -43.75
C SER A 351 17.06 -13.20 -42.43
N ASP A 352 17.37 -11.90 -42.43
CA ASP A 352 17.46 -11.11 -41.20
C ASP A 352 16.08 -10.69 -40.71
N ARG A 353 15.15 -10.36 -41.63
CA ARG A 353 13.72 -10.15 -41.31
C ARG A 353 13.13 -11.36 -40.56
N ASN A 354 13.41 -12.58 -41.03
CA ASN A 354 12.89 -13.78 -40.37
C ASN A 354 13.65 -14.12 -39.07
N ARG A 355 14.94 -13.77 -38.96
CA ARG A 355 15.69 -13.88 -37.68
C ARG A 355 15.10 -12.96 -36.61
N ASN A 356 14.78 -11.71 -36.97
CA ASN A 356 14.22 -10.74 -36.03
C ASN A 356 12.85 -11.20 -35.52
N ILE A 357 11.94 -11.59 -36.43
CA ILE A 357 10.61 -12.12 -36.04
C ILE A 357 10.73 -13.37 -35.14
N TYR A 358 11.73 -14.24 -35.37
CA TYR A 358 12.01 -15.37 -34.48
C TYR A 358 12.43 -14.91 -33.06
N LEU A 359 13.31 -13.92 -32.94
CA LEU A 359 13.74 -13.37 -31.65
C LEU A 359 12.60 -12.64 -30.95
N ASP A 360 11.81 -11.85 -31.67
CA ASP A 360 10.63 -11.13 -31.14
C ASP A 360 9.60 -12.12 -30.55
N LEU A 361 9.35 -13.25 -31.23
CA LEU A 361 8.44 -14.30 -30.75
C LEU A 361 8.98 -15.05 -29.52
N GLN A 362 10.29 -15.31 -29.46
CA GLN A 362 10.92 -15.86 -28.24
C GLN A 362 10.82 -14.88 -27.07
N GLU A 363 11.03 -13.58 -27.33
CA GLU A 363 10.96 -12.53 -26.32
C GLU A 363 9.54 -12.28 -25.80
N GLN A 364 8.51 -12.31 -26.67
CA GLN A 364 7.11 -12.29 -26.25
C GLN A 364 6.78 -13.49 -25.34
N THR A 365 7.23 -14.69 -25.73
CA THR A 365 7.06 -15.93 -24.95
C THR A 365 7.91 -15.94 -23.65
N ARG A 366 8.79 -14.94 -23.45
CA ARG A 366 9.49 -14.64 -22.19
C ARG A 366 8.73 -13.61 -21.35
N GLN A 367 8.14 -12.59 -21.96
CA GLN A 367 7.41 -11.53 -21.25
C GLN A 367 6.19 -12.05 -20.50
N ASP A 368 5.44 -13.01 -21.05
CA ASP A 368 4.31 -13.63 -20.33
C ASP A 368 4.76 -14.32 -19.04
N ARG A 369 5.92 -14.98 -19.03
CA ARG A 369 6.53 -15.57 -17.81
C ARG A 369 7.04 -14.51 -16.83
N LEU A 370 7.53 -13.38 -17.33
CA LEU A 370 7.98 -12.25 -16.51
C LEU A 370 6.82 -11.45 -15.88
N LEU A 371 5.64 -11.46 -16.48
CA LEU A 371 4.43 -10.89 -15.88
C LEU A 371 3.93 -11.70 -14.67
N GLU A 372 4.28 -12.99 -14.57
CA GLU A 372 3.98 -13.82 -13.41
C GLU A 372 4.82 -13.43 -12.18
N ALA A 373 6.07 -13.01 -12.39
CA ALA A 373 6.93 -12.51 -11.31
C ALA A 373 6.39 -11.23 -10.63
N ARG A 374 5.45 -10.50 -11.28
CA ARG A 374 4.73 -9.38 -10.64
C ARG A 374 3.63 -9.82 -9.67
N ALA A 375 3.34 -11.12 -9.55
CA ALA A 375 2.37 -11.65 -8.59
C ALA A 375 2.78 -11.47 -7.12
N ASP A 376 3.98 -10.92 -6.84
CA ASP A 376 4.38 -10.39 -5.53
C ASP A 376 3.41 -9.30 -4.99
N GLN A 377 2.56 -8.71 -5.84
CA GLN A 377 1.42 -7.90 -5.37
C GLN A 377 0.38 -8.72 -4.57
N LEU A 378 0.18 -10.01 -4.87
CA LEU A 378 -0.76 -10.89 -4.14
C LEU A 378 -0.24 -11.30 -2.75
N ASN A 379 1.08 -11.20 -2.55
CA ASN A 379 1.74 -11.33 -1.25
C ASN A 379 1.22 -10.28 -0.25
N VAL A 380 0.81 -9.09 -0.72
CA VAL A 380 0.20 -8.03 0.12
C VAL A 380 -1.15 -8.49 0.69
N SER A 381 -2.05 -8.99 -0.17
CA SER A 381 -3.36 -9.53 0.24
C SER A 381 -3.22 -10.66 1.25
N THR A 382 -2.29 -11.59 1.00
CA THR A 382 -1.99 -12.71 1.91
C THR A 382 -1.55 -12.24 3.30
N ARG A 383 -0.70 -11.22 3.40
CA ARG A 383 -0.19 -10.70 4.69
C ARG A 383 -1.24 -9.86 5.43
N LEU A 384 -2.07 -9.10 4.72
CA LEU A 384 -3.20 -8.36 5.32
C LEU A 384 -4.17 -9.30 6.04
N LEU A 385 -4.60 -10.38 5.38
CA LEU A 385 -5.57 -11.31 5.94
C LEU A 385 -5.00 -12.14 7.11
N ASN A 386 -3.72 -12.54 7.05
CA ASN A 386 -3.04 -13.15 8.20
C ASN A 386 -3.03 -12.19 9.41
N GLY A 387 -2.86 -10.88 9.19
CA GLY A 387 -2.98 -9.87 10.25
C GLY A 387 -4.38 -9.77 10.85
N MET A 388 -5.44 -9.91 10.03
CA MET A 388 -6.83 -9.93 10.51
C MET A 388 -7.11 -11.15 11.39
N ILE A 389 -6.61 -12.34 11.01
CA ILE A 389 -6.75 -13.56 11.82
C ILE A 389 -6.12 -13.38 13.21
N VAL A 390 -4.91 -12.82 13.29
CA VAL A 390 -4.24 -12.53 14.57
C VAL A 390 -5.02 -11.51 15.41
N ALA A 391 -5.56 -10.46 14.78
CA ALA A 391 -6.36 -9.45 15.49
C ALA A 391 -7.66 -10.03 16.08
N ILE A 392 -8.34 -10.93 15.37
CA ILE A 392 -9.56 -11.57 15.86
C ILE A 392 -9.25 -12.63 16.93
N ILE A 393 -8.15 -13.38 16.81
CA ILE A 393 -7.67 -14.27 17.89
C ILE A 393 -7.38 -13.47 19.17
N PHE A 394 -6.73 -12.29 19.05
CA PHE A 394 -6.53 -11.38 20.18
C PHE A 394 -7.87 -10.89 20.78
N LEU A 395 -8.85 -10.55 19.94
CA LEU A 395 -10.20 -10.18 20.40
C LEU A 395 -10.89 -11.31 21.16
N ILE A 396 -10.75 -12.56 20.71
CA ILE A 396 -11.28 -13.75 21.40
C ILE A 396 -10.58 -13.95 22.75
N PHE A 397 -9.25 -13.81 22.84
CA PHE A 397 -8.54 -13.86 24.12
C PHE A 397 -8.95 -12.73 25.07
N LEU A 398 -9.15 -11.51 24.55
CA LEU A 398 -9.65 -10.37 25.33
C LEU A 398 -11.06 -10.63 25.87
N LEU A 399 -11.95 -11.22 25.05
CA LEU A 399 -13.31 -11.59 25.44
C LEU A 399 -13.32 -12.70 26.49
N ILE A 400 -12.49 -13.74 26.33
CA ILE A 400 -12.32 -14.81 27.32
C ILE A 400 -11.74 -14.26 28.64
N PHE A 401 -10.76 -13.35 28.57
CA PHE A 401 -10.22 -12.66 29.74
C PHE A 401 -11.30 -11.85 30.46
N LEU A 402 -12.11 -11.07 29.74
CA LEU A 402 -13.23 -10.32 30.31
C LEU A 402 -14.29 -11.24 30.94
N LEU A 403 -14.65 -12.35 30.28
CA LEU A 403 -15.59 -13.34 30.83
C LEU A 403 -15.06 -14.00 32.12
N LEU A 404 -13.77 -14.37 32.16
CA LEU A 404 -13.11 -14.92 33.35
C LEU A 404 -12.95 -13.87 34.46
N PHE A 405 -12.76 -12.60 34.11
CA PHE A 405 -12.72 -11.47 35.03
C PHE A 405 -14.10 -11.23 35.66
N PHE A 406 -15.16 -11.18 34.85
CA PHE A 406 -16.54 -11.03 35.33
C PHE A 406 -17.02 -12.24 36.14
N ASP A 407 -16.66 -13.48 35.77
CA ASP A 407 -16.95 -14.67 36.59
C ASP A 407 -16.17 -14.67 37.92
N ARG A 408 -14.90 -14.24 37.94
CA ARG A 408 -14.15 -14.01 39.19
C ARG A 408 -14.78 -12.93 40.07
N MET A 409 -15.24 -11.82 39.48
CA MET A 409 -15.99 -10.78 40.21
C MET A 409 -17.31 -11.34 40.77
N ARG A 410 -18.06 -12.09 39.96
CA ARG A 410 -19.34 -12.69 40.37
C ARG A 410 -19.16 -13.72 41.48
N LYS A 411 -18.15 -14.59 41.40
CA LYS A 411 -17.80 -15.56 42.46
C LYS A 411 -17.25 -14.90 43.73
N ARG A 412 -16.71 -13.68 43.66
CA ARG A 412 -16.41 -12.84 44.83
C ARG A 412 -17.65 -12.18 45.44
N ARG A 413 -18.68 -11.86 44.65
CA ARG A 413 -19.97 -11.36 45.15
C ARG A 413 -20.85 -12.46 45.76
N GLU A 414 -21.08 -13.57 45.06
CA GLU A 414 -21.94 -14.67 45.52
C GLU A 414 -21.45 -15.36 46.83
N LYS A 415 -20.22 -15.08 47.31
CA LYS A 415 -19.71 -15.55 48.61
C LYS A 415 -19.94 -14.60 49.80
N THR A 416 -20.45 -13.39 49.55
CA THR A 416 -20.72 -12.35 50.56
C THR A 416 -22.22 -11.98 50.59
N ASP A 417 -22.86 -12.02 49.41
CA ASP A 417 -24.08 -11.26 49.10
C ASP A 417 -25.40 -12.05 49.26
N SER A 418 -25.44 -13.16 50.01
CA SER A 418 -26.63 -14.05 50.07
C SER A 418 -27.51 -13.89 51.31
N ILE A 419 -26.94 -13.51 52.46
CA ILE A 419 -27.67 -13.46 53.75
C ILE A 419 -27.60 -12.08 54.41
N GLU A 420 -26.44 -11.41 54.42
CA GLU A 420 -26.41 -9.98 54.80
C GLU A 420 -27.21 -9.12 53.83
N ASN A 421 -27.40 -9.54 52.57
CA ASN A 421 -28.27 -8.84 51.63
C ASN A 421 -29.77 -8.86 51.98
N LEU A 422 -30.19 -9.61 53.00
CA LEU A 422 -31.56 -9.54 53.53
C LEU A 422 -31.66 -8.50 54.66
N LEU A 423 -30.55 -8.24 55.36
CA LEU A 423 -30.35 -7.04 56.18
C LEU A 423 -30.02 -5.81 55.33
N ASN A 424 -29.56 -5.98 54.08
CA ASN A 424 -29.23 -4.84 53.26
C ASN A 424 -30.44 -4.04 52.76
N PRO A 425 -31.68 -4.48 52.51
CA PRO A 425 -32.77 -3.52 52.32
C PRO A 425 -33.06 -2.65 53.57
N LEU A 426 -32.64 -3.06 54.78
CA LEU A 426 -32.61 -2.21 55.98
C LEU A 426 -31.35 -1.32 56.03
N LYS A 427 -30.15 -1.90 55.88
CA LYS A 427 -28.88 -1.16 55.78
C LYS A 427 -28.72 -0.38 54.47
N GLU A 428 -29.65 -0.48 53.52
CA GLU A 428 -29.82 0.30 52.30
C GLU A 428 -31.12 1.10 52.38
N TRP A 429 -31.96 0.95 53.40
CA TRP A 429 -32.77 2.09 53.79
C TRP A 429 -31.86 3.06 54.56
N LYS A 430 -31.07 2.58 55.53
CA LYS A 430 -30.18 3.39 56.38
C LYS A 430 -28.89 3.85 55.68
N LEU A 431 -28.18 3.01 54.91
CA LEU A 431 -27.17 3.45 53.93
C LEU A 431 -27.72 3.50 52.49
N ARG A 432 -29.02 3.68 52.23
CA ARG A 432 -29.36 4.62 51.14
C ARG A 432 -29.56 5.97 51.75
N ASN A 433 -30.14 6.15 52.94
CA ASN A 433 -30.20 7.47 53.54
C ASN A 433 -28.78 8.05 53.75
N ASP A 434 -27.91 7.38 54.50
CA ASP A 434 -26.56 7.86 54.79
C ASP A 434 -25.68 7.91 53.54
N ARG A 435 -25.87 7.03 52.54
CA ARG A 435 -25.21 7.16 51.22
C ARG A 435 -25.95 8.06 50.24
N TYR A 436 -27.18 8.51 50.49
CA TYR A 436 -27.90 9.49 49.68
C TYR A 436 -27.52 10.84 50.20
N THR A 437 -27.65 11.13 51.50
CA THR A 437 -27.06 12.31 52.13
C THR A 437 -25.55 12.42 51.86
N LYS A 438 -24.79 11.31 51.93
CA LYS A 438 -23.38 11.35 51.54
C LYS A 438 -23.17 11.45 50.02
N GLN A 439 -23.88 10.73 49.15
CA GLN A 439 -23.75 10.93 47.70
C GLN A 439 -24.22 12.33 47.28
N VAL A 440 -25.16 12.93 47.99
CA VAL A 440 -25.64 14.31 47.81
C VAL A 440 -24.54 15.28 48.21
N ASN A 441 -23.87 15.10 49.34
CA ASN A 441 -22.73 15.93 49.72
C ASN A 441 -21.52 15.70 48.81
N ASP A 442 -21.12 14.46 48.56
CA ASP A 442 -20.06 14.07 47.60
C ASP A 442 -20.39 14.59 46.19
N ARG A 443 -21.68 14.70 45.81
CA ARG A 443 -22.18 15.26 44.53
C ARG A 443 -22.15 16.78 44.53
N ILE A 444 -22.52 17.44 45.63
CA ILE A 444 -22.40 18.89 45.80
C ILE A 444 -20.91 19.27 45.71
N GLU A 445 -20.01 18.51 46.33
CA GLU A 445 -18.56 18.67 46.16
C GLU A 445 -18.12 18.38 44.71
N GLU A 446 -18.57 17.29 44.08
CA GLU A 446 -18.30 16.99 42.66
C GLU A 446 -18.79 18.10 41.70
N ILE A 447 -19.95 18.72 41.99
CA ILE A 447 -20.50 19.84 41.22
C ILE A 447 -19.66 21.10 41.44
N HIS A 448 -19.25 21.40 42.68
CA HIS A 448 -18.41 22.55 42.99
C HIS A 448 -16.98 22.43 42.44
N GLU A 449 -16.38 21.24 42.47
CA GLU A 449 -15.08 20.98 41.82
C GLU A 449 -15.19 21.20 40.30
N LYS A 450 -16.22 20.64 39.65
CA LYS A 450 -16.49 20.87 38.22
C LYS A 450 -16.82 22.32 37.92
N TYR A 451 -17.53 23.02 38.80
CA TYR A 451 -17.82 24.45 38.66
C TYR A 451 -16.53 25.27 38.71
N ALA A 452 -15.64 24.99 39.67
CA ALA A 452 -14.34 25.66 39.78
C ALA A 452 -13.44 25.37 38.57
N GLU A 453 -13.38 24.13 38.09
CA GLU A 453 -12.69 23.75 36.85
C GLU A 453 -13.26 24.51 35.65
N LYS A 454 -14.58 24.47 35.45
CA LYS A 454 -15.28 25.21 34.37
C LYS A 454 -15.09 26.72 34.46
N GLN A 455 -15.07 27.33 35.64
CA GLN A 455 -14.79 28.76 35.80
C GLN A 455 -13.37 29.11 35.35
N ILE A 456 -12.38 28.27 35.66
CA ILE A 456 -10.99 28.46 35.18
C ILE A 456 -10.93 28.34 33.65
N HIS A 457 -11.65 27.38 33.06
CA HIS A 457 -11.78 27.26 31.61
C HIS A 457 -12.49 28.46 30.98
N LEU A 458 -13.61 28.92 31.53
CA LEU A 458 -14.37 30.08 31.07
C LEU A 458 -13.53 31.35 31.08
N ILE A 459 -12.77 31.62 32.16
CA ILE A 459 -11.87 32.77 32.26
C ILE A 459 -10.75 32.66 31.21
N HIS A 460 -10.20 31.47 30.98
CA HIS A 460 -9.20 31.24 29.94
C HIS A 460 -9.76 31.48 28.53
N ASN A 461 -10.95 30.95 28.22
CA ASN A 461 -11.61 31.09 26.93
C ASN A 461 -12.11 32.52 26.66
N LYS A 462 -12.56 33.27 27.70
CA LYS A 462 -12.82 34.72 27.62
C LYS A 462 -11.56 35.48 27.20
N ARG A 463 -10.42 35.26 27.88
CA ARG A 463 -9.14 35.91 27.57
C ARG A 463 -8.66 35.59 26.14
N ARG A 464 -8.76 34.32 25.74
CA ARG A 464 -8.45 33.86 24.37
C ARG A 464 -9.37 34.49 23.31
N ASN A 465 -10.65 34.72 23.60
CA ASN A 465 -11.57 35.36 22.64
C ASN A 465 -11.15 36.81 22.34
N ILE A 466 -10.82 37.59 23.37
CA ILE A 466 -10.29 38.96 23.22
C ILE A 466 -9.00 38.96 22.38
N GLU A 467 -8.12 37.97 22.56
CA GLU A 467 -6.92 37.80 21.73
C GLU A 467 -7.25 37.50 20.26
N GLN A 468 -8.25 36.66 19.95
CA GLN A 468 -8.66 36.42 18.56
C GLN A 468 -9.31 37.66 17.92
N ARG A 469 -10.14 38.40 18.67
CA ARG A 469 -10.74 39.65 18.19
C ARG A 469 -9.69 40.70 17.84
N ALA A 470 -8.66 40.85 18.68
CA ALA A 470 -7.54 41.74 18.41
C ALA A 470 -6.75 41.33 17.15
N LYS A 471 -6.58 40.02 16.87
CA LYS A 471 -5.99 39.54 15.61
C LYS A 471 -6.83 39.93 14.38
N ILE A 472 -8.16 39.83 14.48
CA ILE A 472 -9.06 40.12 13.35
C ILE A 472 -9.14 41.65 13.12
N LEU A 473 -8.95 42.47 14.15
CA LEU A 473 -8.75 43.92 13.98
C LEU A 473 -7.52 44.25 13.11
N LEU A 474 -6.42 43.47 13.23
CA LEU A 474 -5.25 43.58 12.36
C LEU A 474 -5.47 43.01 10.95
N VAL A 475 -6.23 41.92 10.82
CA VAL A 475 -6.66 41.42 9.50
C VAL A 475 -7.40 42.53 8.73
N ASN A 476 -8.23 43.31 9.43
CA ASN A 476 -9.00 44.39 8.83
C ASN A 476 -8.20 45.68 8.56
N SER A 477 -7.02 45.92 9.18
CA SER A 477 -6.18 47.08 8.84
C SER A 477 -5.45 46.93 7.50
N ILE A 478 -5.26 45.70 7.03
CA ILE A 478 -4.62 45.39 5.74
C ILE A 478 -5.51 45.76 4.53
N MET A 479 -6.83 45.55 4.63
CA MET A 479 -7.76 45.69 3.50
C MET A 479 -7.72 47.08 2.81
N PRO A 480 -7.72 48.22 3.53
CA PRO A 480 -7.60 49.54 2.91
C PRO A 480 -6.28 49.79 2.16
N PHE A 481 -5.19 49.07 2.50
CA PHE A 481 -3.95 49.13 1.74
C PHE A 481 -4.06 48.35 0.43
N ILE A 482 -4.73 47.19 0.42
CA ILE A 482 -5.02 46.41 -0.80
C ILE A 482 -5.83 47.24 -1.79
N ASP A 483 -6.93 47.87 -1.32
CA ASP A 483 -7.75 48.76 -2.14
C ASP A 483 -6.96 49.94 -2.72
N ARG A 484 -5.98 50.47 -1.96
CA ARG A 484 -5.14 51.59 -2.41
C ARG A 484 -4.11 51.17 -3.46
N MET A 485 -3.45 50.02 -3.31
CA MET A 485 -2.56 49.47 -4.35
C MET A 485 -3.31 49.26 -5.67
N ILE A 486 -4.52 48.70 -5.57
CA ILE A 486 -5.41 48.50 -6.72
C ILE A 486 -5.79 49.84 -7.36
N HIS A 487 -6.08 50.89 -6.58
CA HIS A 487 -6.34 52.22 -7.13
C HIS A 487 -5.15 52.76 -7.94
N GLU A 488 -3.93 52.67 -7.40
CA GLU A 488 -2.72 53.15 -8.08
C GLU A 488 -2.37 52.33 -9.33
N MET A 489 -2.58 51.01 -9.32
CA MET A 489 -2.41 50.17 -10.52
C MET A 489 -3.41 50.54 -11.62
N ASN A 490 -4.67 50.83 -11.26
CA ASN A 490 -5.68 51.33 -12.20
C ASN A 490 -5.40 52.76 -12.71
N ARG A 491 -4.46 53.51 -12.10
CA ARG A 491 -3.91 54.76 -12.67
C ARG A 491 -2.78 54.48 -13.65
N LEU A 492 -1.85 53.59 -13.28
CA LEU A 492 -0.71 53.19 -14.10
C LEU A 492 -1.15 52.66 -15.48
N GLN A 493 -2.17 51.80 -15.52
CA GLN A 493 -2.73 51.26 -16.77
C GLN A 493 -3.38 52.32 -17.69
N LYS A 494 -3.66 53.54 -17.23
CA LYS A 494 -4.28 54.62 -18.06
C LYS A 494 -3.28 55.44 -18.86
N GLY A 495 -1.96 55.24 -18.67
CA GLY A 495 -0.92 55.65 -19.63
C GLY A 495 -0.61 57.14 -19.82
N GLN A 496 -1.36 58.06 -19.21
CA GLN A 496 -1.25 59.52 -19.47
C GLN A 496 -0.24 60.28 -18.58
N GLU A 497 0.62 59.59 -17.83
CA GLU A 497 1.51 60.20 -16.83
C GLU A 497 3.01 60.09 -17.21
N THR A 498 3.83 61.03 -16.72
CA THR A 498 5.28 61.10 -16.97
C THR A 498 6.05 59.98 -16.27
N GLU A 499 7.26 59.67 -16.77
CA GLU A 499 8.07 58.54 -16.29
C GLU A 499 8.44 58.66 -14.80
N GLU A 500 8.79 59.86 -14.35
CA GLU A 500 9.07 60.18 -12.95
C GLU A 500 7.86 59.91 -12.05
N LEU A 501 6.66 60.23 -12.52
CA LEU A 501 5.41 60.00 -11.79
C LEU A 501 5.02 58.52 -11.79
N ARG A 502 5.31 57.79 -12.88
CA ARG A 502 5.14 56.34 -13.00
C ARG A 502 6.01 55.60 -11.99
N GLN A 503 7.30 55.95 -11.92
CA GLN A 503 8.23 55.40 -10.93
C GLN A 503 7.82 55.74 -9.48
N SER A 504 7.35 56.97 -9.24
CA SER A 504 6.82 57.38 -7.93
C SER A 504 5.63 56.52 -7.47
N ARG A 505 4.69 56.16 -8.37
CA ARG A 505 3.59 55.23 -8.04
C ARG A 505 4.05 53.82 -7.72
N PHE A 506 5.00 53.26 -8.48
CA PHE A 506 5.56 51.94 -8.16
C PHE A 506 6.26 51.94 -6.80
N SER A 507 6.99 53.02 -6.47
CA SER A 507 7.57 53.22 -5.13
C SER A 507 6.49 53.22 -4.04
N TYR A 508 5.39 53.97 -4.23
CA TYR A 508 4.28 54.01 -3.27
C TYR A 508 3.53 52.67 -3.13
N ILE A 509 3.38 51.91 -4.23
CA ILE A 509 2.86 50.53 -4.17
C ILE A 509 3.83 49.63 -3.39
N SER A 510 5.14 49.78 -3.58
CA SER A 510 6.17 49.01 -2.86
C SER A 510 6.22 49.35 -1.36
N GLU A 511 5.93 50.60 -0.98
CA GLU A 511 5.74 51.05 0.42
C GLU A 511 4.45 50.47 1.04
N LEU A 512 3.33 50.49 0.31
CA LEU A 512 2.08 49.85 0.74
C LEU A 512 2.24 48.33 0.89
N LEU A 513 3.01 47.68 0.01
CA LEU A 513 3.38 46.26 0.14
C LEU A 513 4.24 46.01 1.37
N ASP A 514 5.15 46.91 1.75
CA ASP A 514 5.95 46.75 2.97
C ASP A 514 5.11 46.95 4.24
N HIS A 515 4.14 47.87 4.25
CA HIS A 515 3.15 47.95 5.33
C HIS A 515 2.26 46.69 5.42
N ILE A 516 1.76 46.18 4.30
CA ILE A 516 0.98 44.92 4.25
C ILE A 516 1.84 43.74 4.72
N ASN A 517 3.12 43.68 4.34
CA ASN A 517 4.06 42.69 4.84
C ASN A 517 4.32 42.87 6.34
N GLN A 518 4.41 44.10 6.85
CA GLN A 518 4.58 44.37 8.29
C GLN A 518 3.37 43.88 9.10
N ASP A 519 2.14 44.26 8.73
CA ASP A 519 0.92 43.80 9.41
C ASP A 519 0.73 42.27 9.28
N ASN A 520 0.96 41.68 8.10
CA ASN A 520 0.96 40.22 7.92
C ASN A 520 2.03 39.53 8.78
N ASN A 521 3.19 40.15 8.96
CA ASN A 521 4.23 39.61 9.84
C ASN A 521 3.79 39.68 11.31
N ILE A 522 3.21 40.80 11.78
CA ILE A 522 2.65 40.91 13.13
C ILE A 522 1.56 39.85 13.36
N LEU A 523 0.64 39.68 12.40
CA LEU A 523 -0.38 38.64 12.39
C LEU A 523 0.24 37.22 12.40
N THR A 524 1.34 37.02 11.67
CA THR A 524 2.12 35.77 11.70
C THR A 524 2.62 35.47 13.11
N GLN A 525 3.14 36.48 13.83
CA GLN A 525 3.61 36.33 15.21
C GLN A 525 2.46 35.89 16.12
N TRP A 526 1.28 36.48 15.92
CA TRP A 526 0.09 36.25 16.74
C TRP A 526 -0.68 34.94 16.45
N ILE A 527 -0.65 34.42 15.22
CA ILE A 527 -1.24 33.12 14.91
C ILE A 527 -0.31 31.98 15.38
N GLN A 528 1.00 32.19 15.39
CA GLN A 528 1.96 31.19 15.88
C GLN A 528 2.10 31.13 17.40
N LEU A 529 1.39 32.00 18.14
CA LEU A 529 1.57 32.18 19.58
C LEU A 529 0.88 31.13 20.47
N GLN A 530 -0.01 30.27 19.92
CA GLN A 530 -0.54 29.09 20.63
C GLN A 530 -0.73 27.86 19.72
N PRO A 531 0.07 26.77 19.91
CA PRO A 531 -0.10 25.53 19.15
C PRO A 531 -1.29 24.64 19.61
N GLY A 532 -2.51 24.94 19.13
CA GLY A 532 -3.69 24.07 19.26
C GLY A 532 -4.69 24.30 18.12
N LEU A 533 -5.21 23.29 17.39
CA LEU A 533 -5.18 21.84 17.62
C LEU A 533 -4.70 21.01 16.41
N LEU A 534 -3.81 21.55 15.57
CA LEU A 534 -2.99 20.90 14.50
C LEU A 534 -3.05 19.35 14.45
N SER A 535 -3.83 18.77 13.53
CA SER A 535 -4.01 17.33 13.39
C SER A 535 -2.77 16.64 12.81
N LEU A 536 -2.15 15.72 13.57
CA LEU A 536 -0.89 15.07 13.19
C LEU A 536 -1.14 13.79 12.38
N GLN A 537 -0.70 13.73 11.12
CA GLN A 537 -0.75 12.52 10.30
C GLN A 537 0.50 11.67 10.53
N ILE A 538 0.55 11.00 11.69
CA ILE A 538 1.70 10.22 12.15
C ILE A 538 1.91 8.96 11.29
N GLU A 539 2.95 8.98 10.46
CA GLU A 539 3.42 7.83 9.67
C GLU A 539 4.88 7.46 10.03
N SER A 540 5.57 6.69 9.18
CA SER A 540 6.99 6.35 9.38
C SER A 540 7.70 6.19 8.05
N PHE A 541 8.73 7.01 7.81
CA PHE A 541 9.33 7.20 6.48
C PHE A 541 10.86 7.36 6.56
N PRO A 542 11.60 7.02 5.48
CA PRO A 542 13.04 7.23 5.39
C PRO A 542 13.34 8.72 5.22
N ILE A 543 14.24 9.25 6.05
CA ILE A 543 14.55 10.69 6.08
C ILE A 543 15.18 11.17 4.76
N GLN A 544 15.93 10.29 4.07
CA GLN A 544 16.51 10.56 2.75
C GLN A 544 15.48 11.13 1.77
N SER A 545 14.25 10.61 1.76
CA SER A 545 13.19 11.07 0.86
C SER A 545 12.69 12.51 1.14
N LEU A 546 13.13 13.14 2.23
CA LEU A 546 13.01 14.57 2.49
C LEU A 546 14.34 15.30 2.24
N LEU A 547 15.48 14.69 2.57
CA LEU A 547 16.81 15.19 2.21
C LEU A 547 16.95 15.44 0.70
N ASP A 548 16.42 14.56 -0.14
CA ASP A 548 16.36 14.68 -1.60
C ASP A 548 15.55 15.91 -2.06
N ILE A 549 14.51 16.30 -1.30
CA ILE A 549 13.67 17.47 -1.61
C ILE A 549 14.43 18.75 -1.26
N VAL A 550 15.18 18.76 -0.15
CA VAL A 550 16.09 19.87 0.19
C VAL A 550 17.23 19.96 -0.83
N THR A 551 17.79 18.82 -1.25
CA THR A 551 18.85 18.76 -2.28
C THR A 551 18.36 19.28 -3.63
N LYS A 552 17.10 19.02 -4.02
CA LYS A 552 16.48 19.65 -5.21
C LYS A 552 16.37 21.17 -5.12
N SER A 553 16.47 21.77 -3.93
CA SER A 553 16.57 23.22 -3.75
C SER A 553 18.01 23.77 -3.87
N GLU A 554 19.02 22.95 -4.20
CA GLU A 554 20.43 23.35 -4.34
C GLU A 554 20.63 24.60 -5.21
N MET A 555 19.83 24.81 -6.27
CA MET A 555 19.91 26.05 -7.06
C MET A 555 19.65 27.33 -6.24
N LYS A 556 18.83 27.28 -5.17
CA LYS A 556 18.59 28.37 -4.21
C LYS A 556 19.84 28.68 -3.36
N PHE A 557 20.62 27.65 -3.03
CA PHE A 557 21.87 27.76 -2.27
C PHE A 557 23.02 28.25 -3.17
N SER A 558 23.14 27.66 -4.36
CA SER A 558 24.12 28.03 -5.39
C SER A 558 23.92 29.44 -5.93
N ALA A 559 22.68 29.90 -6.13
CA ALA A 559 22.40 31.30 -6.50
C ALA A 559 22.82 32.31 -5.41
N ARG A 560 22.89 31.86 -4.14
CA ARG A 560 23.49 32.63 -3.04
C ARG A 560 25.00 32.44 -2.89
N GLY A 561 25.62 31.54 -3.64
CA GLY A 561 27.04 31.23 -3.56
C GLY A 561 27.44 30.48 -2.28
N VAL A 562 26.53 29.68 -1.71
CA VAL A 562 26.78 28.85 -0.51
C VAL A 562 26.65 27.39 -0.91
N LYS A 563 27.60 26.55 -0.50
CA LYS A 563 27.62 25.12 -0.85
C LYS A 563 26.75 24.34 0.12
N LEU A 564 25.70 23.70 -0.38
CA LEU A 564 24.93 22.73 0.39
C LEU A 564 25.57 21.34 0.25
N ILE A 565 25.82 20.68 1.37
CA ILE A 565 26.18 19.26 1.44
C ILE A 565 25.14 18.54 2.28
N VAL A 566 24.53 17.51 1.69
CA VAL A 566 23.57 16.65 2.36
C VAL A 566 24.11 15.22 2.31
N PRO A 567 24.91 14.78 3.31
CA PRO A 567 25.37 13.40 3.35
C PRO A 567 24.16 12.46 3.44
N PRO A 568 24.07 11.43 2.58
CA PRO A 568 22.90 10.55 2.55
C PRO A 568 22.73 9.79 3.86
N SER A 569 21.48 9.59 4.27
CA SER A 569 21.13 8.96 5.54
C SER A 569 19.90 8.06 5.42
N ASP A 570 20.12 6.76 5.69
CA ASP A 570 19.08 5.74 5.69
C ASP A 570 18.20 5.74 6.96
N CYS A 571 18.37 6.73 7.85
CA CYS A 571 17.62 6.85 9.11
C CYS A 571 16.10 6.96 8.86
N ILE A 572 15.29 6.21 9.61
CA ILE A 572 13.82 6.17 9.47
C ILE A 572 13.18 6.76 10.73
N VAL A 573 12.32 7.77 10.58
CA VAL A 573 11.65 8.45 11.71
C VAL A 573 10.17 8.12 11.78
N LYS A 574 9.56 8.20 12.98
CA LYS A 574 8.11 8.13 13.16
C LYS A 574 7.55 9.52 13.46
N ALA A 575 6.87 10.12 12.49
CA ALA A 575 6.39 11.50 12.53
C ALA A 575 5.36 11.76 11.42
N ASP A 576 4.74 12.93 11.44
CA ASP A 576 4.12 13.55 10.28
C ASP A 576 5.19 14.02 9.30
N ARG A 577 5.08 13.58 8.05
CA ARG A 577 6.07 13.83 6.98
C ARG A 577 6.11 15.29 6.54
N SER A 578 4.95 15.91 6.40
CA SER A 578 4.82 17.31 5.96
C SER A 578 5.39 18.27 7.00
N LEU A 579 5.09 18.02 8.28
CA LEU A 579 5.65 18.79 9.40
C LEU A 579 7.15 18.55 9.57
N THR A 580 7.65 17.33 9.30
CA THR A 580 9.09 17.05 9.35
C THR A 580 9.84 17.76 8.22
N LEU A 581 9.30 17.77 7.00
CA LEU A 581 9.88 18.54 5.89
C LEU A 581 9.88 20.04 6.18
N PHE A 582 8.80 20.57 6.76
CA PHE A 582 8.72 21.94 7.23
C PHE A 582 9.81 22.27 8.25
N MET A 583 10.06 21.40 9.25
CA MET A 583 11.14 21.60 10.22
C MET A 583 12.53 21.59 9.56
N ILE A 584 12.81 20.66 8.65
CA ILE A 584 14.12 20.59 7.95
C ILE A 584 14.32 21.85 7.10
N ASN A 585 13.36 22.20 6.24
CA ASN A 585 13.43 23.40 5.39
C ASN A 585 13.64 24.67 6.25
N THR A 586 12.93 24.77 7.37
CA THR A 586 13.02 25.91 8.29
C THR A 586 14.41 26.07 8.91
N ILE A 587 15.09 24.97 9.26
CA ILE A 587 16.44 25.03 9.82
C ILE A 587 17.46 25.30 8.70
N SER A 588 17.34 24.63 7.55
CA SER A 588 18.22 24.82 6.39
C SER A 588 18.16 26.23 5.80
N ASP A 589 16.99 26.86 5.73
CA ASP A 589 16.84 28.25 5.27
C ASP A 589 17.44 29.27 6.26
N ASN A 590 17.45 28.97 7.55
CA ASN A 590 18.16 29.79 8.53
C ASN A 590 19.69 29.62 8.38
N ALA A 591 20.20 28.41 8.15
CA ALA A 591 21.61 28.21 7.83
C ALA A 591 22.02 29.00 6.55
N LEU A 592 21.20 28.96 5.49
CA LEU A 592 21.40 29.72 4.24
C LEU A 592 21.26 31.25 4.40
N LYS A 593 20.62 31.70 5.48
CA LYS A 593 20.52 33.12 5.84
C LYS A 593 21.78 33.64 6.54
N PHE A 594 22.43 32.82 7.37
CA PHE A 594 23.54 33.24 8.23
C PHE A 594 24.93 32.73 7.78
N THR A 595 24.99 31.88 6.76
CA THR A 595 26.26 31.47 6.11
C THR A 595 26.63 32.47 5.01
N PRO A 596 27.83 33.07 5.01
CA PRO A 596 28.27 33.99 3.96
C PRO A 596 28.63 33.28 2.64
N LYS A 597 28.75 34.06 1.55
CA LYS A 597 29.22 33.59 0.24
C LYS A 597 30.57 32.87 0.37
N GLY A 598 30.66 31.66 -0.19
CA GLY A 598 31.81 30.76 -0.08
C GLY A 598 31.73 29.75 1.06
N GLY A 599 30.76 29.85 1.98
CA GLY A 599 30.58 28.91 3.09
C GLY A 599 29.95 27.56 2.70
N GLU A 600 29.91 26.64 3.66
CA GLU A 600 29.34 25.30 3.56
C GLU A 600 28.23 25.09 4.62
N ILE A 601 27.12 24.50 4.18
CA ILE A 601 26.01 24.05 5.05
C ILE A 601 25.88 22.54 4.91
N ARG A 602 25.73 21.85 6.03
CA ARG A 602 25.87 20.41 6.18
C ARG A 602 24.66 19.83 6.93
N LEU A 603 23.72 19.26 6.17
CA LEU A 603 22.51 18.63 6.71
C LEU A 603 22.75 17.13 6.94
N GLU A 604 23.01 16.76 8.18
CA GLU A 604 23.38 15.41 8.62
C GLU A 604 22.33 14.80 9.56
N VAL A 605 22.26 13.48 9.64
CA VAL A 605 21.36 12.76 10.55
C VAL A 605 22.15 11.66 11.26
N GLN A 606 22.00 11.58 12.58
CA GLN A 606 22.69 10.61 13.43
C GLN A 606 21.68 9.78 14.25
N GLU A 607 21.81 8.46 14.19
CA GLU A 607 21.06 7.56 15.04
C GLU A 607 21.72 7.42 16.43
N LYS A 608 20.91 7.39 17.50
CA LYS A 608 21.30 7.10 18.90
C LYS A 608 20.29 6.11 19.48
N ASP A 609 20.59 5.37 20.55
CA ASP A 609 19.81 4.17 20.96
C ASP A 609 18.27 4.30 20.94
N ARG A 610 17.72 5.40 21.48
CA ARG A 610 16.26 5.60 21.63
C ARG A 610 15.61 6.59 20.65
N TYR A 611 16.40 7.29 19.82
CA TYR A 611 15.91 8.36 18.94
C TYR A 611 16.81 8.57 17.72
N ILE A 612 16.31 9.23 16.70
CA ILE A 612 17.12 9.73 15.58
C ILE A 612 17.22 11.25 15.71
N GLU A 613 18.45 11.76 15.56
CA GLU A 613 18.78 13.18 15.68
C GLU A 613 19.14 13.75 14.31
N ILE A 614 18.27 14.60 13.77
CA ILE A 614 18.46 15.31 12.50
C ILE A 614 19.11 16.66 12.83
N SER A 615 20.18 17.03 12.13
CA SER A 615 20.92 18.25 12.42
C SER A 615 21.47 18.98 11.19
N VAL A 616 21.31 20.30 11.18
CA VAL A 616 21.97 21.18 10.20
C VAL A 616 23.15 21.85 10.89
N THR A 617 24.32 21.74 10.27
CA THR A 617 25.56 22.39 10.71
C THR A 617 26.01 23.40 9.65
N ASP A 618 26.33 24.63 10.05
CA ASP A 618 26.90 25.67 9.20
C ASP A 618 28.29 26.07 9.67
N ASN A 619 29.12 26.58 8.75
CA ASN A 619 30.37 27.28 9.06
C ASN A 619 30.21 28.81 9.04
N GLY A 620 29.01 29.30 9.40
CA GLY A 620 28.72 30.73 9.50
C GLY A 620 29.34 31.39 10.73
N TYR A 621 28.84 32.56 11.10
CA TYR A 621 29.42 33.40 12.15
C TYR A 621 29.40 32.79 13.57
N GLY A 622 28.64 31.72 13.79
CA GLY A 622 28.45 31.13 15.13
C GLY A 622 27.77 32.08 16.12
N MET A 623 27.72 31.69 17.39
CA MET A 623 26.95 32.38 18.43
C MET A 623 27.56 32.22 19.83
N SER A 624 27.46 33.25 20.67
CA SER A 624 27.88 33.22 22.07
C SER A 624 27.05 32.23 22.93
N PRO A 625 27.60 31.75 24.08
CA PRO A 625 26.88 30.88 25.01
C PRO A 625 25.55 31.44 25.54
N GLU A 626 25.42 32.76 25.64
CA GLU A 626 24.19 33.47 26.05
C GLU A 626 23.14 33.39 24.95
N LYS A 627 23.52 33.64 23.69
CA LYS A 627 22.61 33.59 22.53
C LYS A 627 22.03 32.17 22.34
N ILE A 628 22.83 31.12 22.52
CA ILE A 628 22.39 29.72 22.35
C ILE A 628 21.28 29.36 23.35
N LYS A 629 21.34 29.83 24.61
CA LYS A 629 20.36 29.50 25.65
C LYS A 629 18.93 29.94 25.32
N HIS A 630 18.76 30.99 24.52
CA HIS A 630 17.47 31.62 24.25
C HIS A 630 16.97 31.43 22.80
N ILE A 631 17.66 30.62 21.99
CA ILE A 631 17.44 30.56 20.54
C ILE A 631 16.15 29.85 20.09
N PHE A 632 15.56 29.02 20.96
CA PHE A 632 14.24 28.40 20.75
C PHE A 632 13.15 29.02 21.62
N ASP A 633 13.43 30.13 22.29
CA ASP A 633 12.45 30.86 23.10
C ASP A 633 11.93 32.08 22.35
N HIS A 634 10.69 32.46 22.64
CA HIS A 634 10.01 33.60 22.01
C HIS A 634 10.72 34.95 22.28
N LYS A 635 11.65 34.99 23.23
CA LYS A 635 12.41 36.18 23.62
C LYS A 635 13.89 35.92 23.40
N SER A 636 14.37 36.03 22.16
CA SER A 636 14.52 37.27 21.36
C SER A 636 15.62 38.18 21.90
N VAL A 637 16.85 37.81 21.58
CA VAL A 637 18.06 38.63 21.65
C VAL A 637 18.60 38.56 20.21
N ARG A 638 18.26 39.49 19.30
CA ARG A 638 18.28 40.95 19.48
C ARG A 638 19.58 41.31 20.20
N ASP A 639 20.70 41.57 19.52
CA ASP A 639 20.70 42.48 18.38
C ASP A 639 21.88 42.35 17.42
N GLU A 640 21.68 43.03 16.28
CA GLU A 640 22.67 43.85 15.59
C GLU A 640 24.07 43.25 15.36
N VAL A 641 24.19 42.54 14.23
CA VAL A 641 24.89 43.21 13.13
C VAL A 641 23.90 43.42 11.98
N SER A 642 23.41 44.65 11.86
CA SER A 642 22.74 45.12 10.66
C SER A 642 23.80 45.46 9.61
N ILE A 643 24.06 44.60 8.63
CA ILE A 643 24.83 44.88 7.41
C ILE A 643 24.36 43.97 6.27
N GLY A 644 24.11 44.56 5.09
CA GLY A 644 24.14 43.91 3.77
C GLY A 644 23.24 42.70 3.48
N ASN A 645 22.24 42.90 2.62
CA ASN A 645 21.77 41.90 1.63
C ASN A 645 21.37 40.49 2.13
N ALA A 646 20.96 40.32 3.39
CA ALA A 646 20.54 39.05 3.97
C ALA A 646 19.16 39.11 4.66
N VAL A 647 18.12 38.67 3.92
CA VAL A 647 16.71 38.44 4.34
C VAL A 647 16.50 38.30 5.85
N LYS A 648 15.76 39.24 6.48
CA LYS A 648 15.28 39.13 7.87
C LYS A 648 14.17 38.07 8.01
N SER A 649 14.51 36.78 7.95
CA SER A 649 13.57 35.70 8.32
C SER A 649 13.13 35.88 9.79
N HIS A 650 11.84 35.65 10.06
CA HIS A 650 11.16 36.13 11.26
C HIS A 650 11.44 35.37 12.58
N GLY A 651 12.36 34.40 12.60
CA GLY A 651 12.71 33.60 13.80
C GLY A 651 11.65 32.56 14.22
N PHE A 652 10.39 32.90 14.05
CA PHE A 652 9.17 32.11 14.21
C PHE A 652 9.24 30.64 13.73
N GLY A 653 10.03 30.37 12.68
CA GLY A 653 10.30 29.02 12.21
C GLY A 653 10.83 28.06 13.29
N LEU A 654 11.87 28.43 14.05
CA LEU A 654 12.43 27.55 15.08
C LEU A 654 11.47 27.36 16.27
N MET A 655 10.64 28.37 16.54
CA MET A 655 9.58 28.29 17.55
C MET A 655 8.49 27.28 17.13
N ASN A 656 8.07 27.26 15.86
CA ASN A 656 7.16 26.22 15.35
C ASN A 656 7.77 24.82 15.47
N CYS A 657 9.07 24.65 15.18
CA CYS A 657 9.76 23.36 15.30
C CYS A 657 9.65 22.83 16.75
N LYS A 658 9.88 23.71 17.74
CA LYS A 658 9.66 23.39 19.16
C LYS A 658 8.20 23.10 19.51
N GLY A 659 7.25 23.90 18.98
CA GLY A 659 5.81 23.66 19.17
C GLY A 659 5.32 22.32 18.60
N ILE A 660 5.82 21.92 17.43
CA ILE A 660 5.57 20.61 16.81
C ILE A 660 6.13 19.48 17.69
N ILE A 661 7.38 19.61 18.15
CA ILE A 661 8.05 18.66 19.05
C ILE A 661 7.30 18.50 20.39
N GLU A 662 6.87 19.58 21.02
CA GLU A 662 6.07 19.53 22.25
C GLU A 662 4.67 18.95 22.02
N LYS A 663 4.06 19.18 20.84
CA LYS A 663 2.77 18.57 20.52
C LYS A 663 2.88 17.04 20.39
N TYR A 664 3.90 16.53 19.69
CA TYR A 664 4.12 15.08 19.57
C TYR A 664 4.12 14.39 20.94
N LYS A 665 4.88 14.92 21.91
CA LYS A 665 4.95 14.38 23.29
C LYS A 665 3.57 14.20 23.93
N LYS A 666 2.65 15.14 23.70
CA LYS A 666 1.30 15.14 24.27
C LYS A 666 0.34 14.15 23.58
N THR A 667 0.67 13.65 22.38
CA THR A 667 -0.21 12.72 21.63
C THR A 667 -0.06 11.26 22.06
N SER A 668 1.13 10.81 22.47
CA SER A 668 1.33 9.44 22.98
C SER A 668 2.69 9.29 23.68
N GLN A 669 2.79 8.41 24.69
CA GLN A 669 4.03 8.10 25.42
C GLN A 669 5.22 7.73 24.52
N LEU A 670 4.97 7.17 23.33
CA LEU A 670 6.02 6.86 22.33
C LEU A 670 6.83 8.09 21.90
N PHE A 671 6.23 9.28 21.96
CA PHE A 671 6.86 10.55 21.56
C PHE A 671 7.56 11.28 22.72
N SER A 672 7.64 10.68 23.90
CA SER A 672 8.39 11.22 25.06
C SER A 672 9.87 11.50 24.76
N VAL A 673 10.45 10.83 23.76
CA VAL A 673 11.85 11.00 23.33
C VAL A 673 12.10 12.20 22.39
N CYS A 674 11.05 12.91 21.96
CA CYS A 674 11.19 14.08 21.08
C CYS A 674 11.87 15.25 21.79
N ALA A 675 12.77 15.96 21.11
CA ALA A 675 13.45 17.15 21.64
C ALA A 675 14.00 18.03 20.51
N ILE A 676 14.40 19.26 20.82
CA ILE A 676 15.12 20.16 19.90
C ILE A 676 16.12 21.02 20.70
N PHE A 677 17.33 21.20 20.17
CA PHE A 677 18.44 21.91 20.82
C PHE A 677 19.48 22.39 19.79
N ALA A 678 20.49 23.15 20.24
CA ALA A 678 21.57 23.67 19.40
C ALA A 678 22.91 23.70 20.15
N ILE A 679 24.00 23.70 19.39
CA ILE A 679 25.39 23.85 19.84
C ILE A 679 26.06 24.83 18.85
N SER A 680 26.84 25.80 19.31
CA SER A 680 27.55 26.74 18.44
C SER A 680 28.76 27.31 19.18
N GLU A 681 29.72 27.86 18.42
CA GLU A 681 30.85 28.61 18.96
C GLU A 681 31.09 29.83 18.06
N GLU A 682 31.18 31.01 18.66
CA GLU A 682 31.29 32.29 17.95
C GLU A 682 32.57 32.34 17.11
N GLY A 683 32.44 32.72 15.83
CA GLY A 683 33.50 32.68 14.83
C GLY A 683 33.76 31.32 14.15
N LYS A 684 33.07 30.23 14.53
CA LYS A 684 33.28 28.88 13.95
C LYS A 684 32.06 28.22 13.31
N GLY A 685 30.85 28.67 13.64
CA GLY A 685 29.60 28.14 13.07
C GLY A 685 28.64 27.53 14.09
N SER A 686 27.60 26.87 13.60
CA SER A 686 26.44 26.45 14.40
C SER A 686 25.95 25.06 14.01
N ARG A 687 25.46 24.27 14.97
CA ARG A 687 24.74 23.01 14.77
C ARG A 687 23.38 23.05 15.48
N PHE A 688 22.30 23.07 14.71
CA PHE A 688 20.93 22.87 15.20
C PHE A 688 20.55 21.41 15.09
N ALA A 689 19.88 20.84 16.09
CA ALA A 689 19.53 19.42 16.13
C ALA A 689 18.14 19.17 16.73
N PHE A 690 17.34 18.29 16.10
CA PHE A 690 16.07 17.83 16.66
C PHE A 690 15.95 16.31 16.62
N ARG A 691 15.26 15.77 17.63
CA ARG A 691 15.10 14.34 17.89
C ARG A 691 13.67 13.92 17.61
N LEU A 692 13.51 12.87 16.82
CA LEU A 692 12.25 12.17 16.61
C LEU A 692 12.37 10.74 17.16
N PRO A 693 11.25 10.09 17.53
CA PRO A 693 11.29 8.69 17.92
C PRO A 693 11.72 7.87 16.73
N LYS A 694 12.50 6.81 16.97
CA LYS A 694 12.88 5.91 15.89
C LYS A 694 11.64 5.44 15.16
N GLY A 695 11.70 5.51 13.84
CA GLY A 695 10.79 4.82 12.96
C GLY A 695 10.93 3.34 13.21
N ILE A 696 10.09 2.79 14.09
CA ILE A 696 9.78 1.36 14.06
C ILE A 696 9.02 1.14 12.76
N LEU A 697 9.81 0.95 11.71
CA LEU A 697 9.48 0.48 10.38
C LEU A 697 8.57 -0.75 10.57
N LYS A 698 7.25 -0.51 10.58
CA LYS A 698 6.15 -1.17 11.32
C LYS A 698 6.37 -2.65 11.76
N PHE A 699 7.42 -3.00 12.52
CA PHE A 699 7.98 -4.36 12.46
C PHE A 699 6.98 -5.48 12.84
N MET A 700 5.97 -5.35 13.71
CA MET A 700 4.98 -6.46 13.81
C MET A 700 4.20 -6.78 12.49
N PHE A 701 4.12 -5.85 11.55
CA PHE A 701 3.78 -6.12 10.14
C PHE A 701 5.00 -6.15 9.20
N THR A 702 6.07 -5.40 9.49
CA THR A 702 7.30 -5.30 8.68
C THR A 702 8.48 -6.15 9.17
N PHE A 703 8.21 -7.14 10.02
CA PHE A 703 9.03 -8.28 10.47
C PHE A 703 8.29 -9.55 10.01
N LEU A 704 6.96 -9.53 9.94
CA LEU A 704 6.23 -10.52 9.13
C LEU A 704 6.43 -10.25 7.62
N ILE A 705 6.48 -8.99 7.18
CA ILE A 705 7.00 -8.65 5.84
C ILE A 705 8.53 -8.81 5.83
N ALA A 706 9.34 -8.16 6.68
CA ALA A 706 10.80 -8.23 6.50
C ALA A 706 11.54 -9.47 7.04
N THR A 707 10.94 -10.47 7.70
CA THR A 707 11.59 -11.81 7.69
C THR A 707 11.44 -12.42 6.30
N PHE A 708 10.24 -12.33 5.71
CA PHE A 708 9.95 -12.70 4.32
C PHE A 708 10.66 -11.84 3.27
N SER A 709 11.01 -10.60 3.60
CA SER A 709 11.57 -9.60 2.69
C SER A 709 12.98 -9.14 3.03
N TYR A 710 13.61 -9.59 4.12
CA TYR A 710 15.07 -9.53 4.30
C TYR A 710 15.75 -10.80 3.77
N ALA A 711 15.01 -11.92 3.72
CA ALA A 711 15.27 -13.00 2.75
C ALA A 711 15.22 -12.50 1.29
N LEU A 712 14.56 -11.38 1.01
CA LEU A 712 14.33 -10.84 -0.34
C LEU A 712 15.03 -9.50 -0.63
N SER A 713 15.56 -8.77 0.36
CA SER A 713 16.29 -7.50 0.14
C SER A 713 17.81 -7.66 0.18
N ALA A 714 18.31 -8.72 0.82
CA ALA A 714 19.57 -9.35 0.44
C ALA A 714 19.54 -9.90 -1.01
N TYR A 715 18.35 -9.97 -1.63
CA TYR A 715 18.14 -10.31 -3.05
C TYR A 715 17.91 -9.05 -3.93
N SER A 716 17.15 -8.05 -3.45
CA SER A 716 16.73 -6.89 -4.25
C SER A 716 17.69 -5.70 -4.27
N ALA A 717 18.64 -5.58 -3.34
CA ALA A 717 19.75 -4.60 -3.45
C ALA A 717 20.64 -4.85 -4.69
N ASN A 718 20.47 -5.99 -5.37
CA ASN A 718 21.14 -6.35 -6.61
C ASN A 718 20.22 -6.24 -7.85
N HIS A 719 19.11 -5.48 -7.77
CA HIS A 719 18.21 -5.19 -8.89
C HIS A 719 18.10 -3.69 -9.20
N ARG A 720 19.21 -3.16 -9.77
CA ARG A 720 19.04 -2.39 -11.01
C ARG A 720 18.35 -3.28 -12.04
N ILE A 721 17.58 -2.71 -12.96
CA ILE A 721 17.11 -3.44 -14.16
C ILE A 721 18.35 -4.11 -14.79
N PRO A 722 18.34 -5.43 -15.05
CA PRO A 722 19.49 -6.12 -15.62
C PRO A 722 19.65 -5.81 -17.11
N ASN A 723 20.14 -4.60 -17.41
CA ASN A 723 21.13 -4.46 -18.47
C ASN A 723 22.31 -5.34 -18.02
N ASP A 724 22.66 -6.32 -18.84
CA ASP A 724 23.19 -7.61 -18.36
C ASP A 724 24.71 -7.59 -18.06
N HIS A 725 25.22 -6.42 -17.67
CA HIS A 725 26.58 -6.14 -17.27
C HIS A 725 26.78 -6.36 -15.76
N TYR A 726 27.03 -7.63 -15.38
CA TYR A 726 27.58 -7.93 -14.06
C TYR A 726 28.87 -7.12 -13.81
N SER A 727 29.07 -6.66 -12.57
CA SER A 727 30.29 -5.99 -12.10
C SER A 727 31.44 -6.99 -11.95
N ILE A 728 31.94 -7.46 -13.09
CA ILE A 728 33.00 -8.45 -13.16
C ILE A 728 34.31 -7.88 -12.61
N THR A 729 34.73 -8.36 -11.45
CA THR A 729 36.06 -8.06 -10.87
C THR A 729 37.16 -9.02 -11.33
N ASN A 730 36.81 -10.11 -12.04
CA ASN A 730 37.78 -11.07 -12.55
C ASN A 730 38.30 -10.69 -13.95
N SER A 731 39.60 -10.39 -14.06
CA SER A 731 40.24 -9.93 -15.30
C SER A 731 39.98 -10.81 -16.53
N ASN A 732 39.83 -12.13 -16.38
CA ASN A 732 39.50 -12.99 -17.53
C ASN A 732 38.07 -12.69 -18.04
N LEU A 733 37.09 -12.64 -17.15
CA LEU A 733 35.70 -12.36 -17.53
C LEU A 733 35.51 -10.93 -18.06
N ILE A 734 36.28 -9.94 -17.59
CA ILE A 734 36.26 -8.57 -18.18
C ILE A 734 36.70 -8.65 -19.64
N LYS A 735 37.80 -9.35 -19.91
CA LYS A 735 38.30 -9.55 -21.29
C LYS A 735 37.29 -10.33 -22.14
N ALA A 736 36.61 -11.32 -21.58
CA ALA A 736 35.54 -12.03 -22.28
C ALA A 736 34.39 -11.08 -22.70
N GLY A 737 33.99 -10.14 -21.83
CA GLY A 737 33.02 -9.09 -22.16
C GLY A 737 33.50 -8.20 -23.30
N VAL A 738 34.69 -7.59 -23.17
CA VAL A 738 35.26 -6.71 -24.21
C VAL A 738 35.40 -7.40 -25.57
N TYR A 739 35.72 -8.70 -25.59
CA TYR A 739 35.76 -9.48 -26.84
C TYR A 739 34.36 -9.91 -27.34
N ALA A 740 33.33 -9.97 -26.50
CA ALA A 740 31.94 -10.12 -26.93
C ALA A 740 31.41 -8.82 -27.56
N ASP A 741 31.66 -7.67 -26.94
CA ASP A 741 31.35 -6.34 -27.50
C ASP A 741 32.04 -6.17 -28.87
N SER A 742 33.32 -6.57 -28.96
CA SER A 742 34.09 -6.58 -30.20
C SER A 742 33.48 -7.51 -31.27
N ALA A 743 32.94 -8.66 -30.87
CA ALA A 743 32.26 -9.57 -31.79
C ALA A 743 30.96 -8.95 -32.34
N TYR A 744 30.16 -8.31 -31.47
CA TYR A 744 28.92 -7.62 -31.81
C TYR A 744 29.14 -6.45 -32.78
N TYR A 745 30.04 -5.51 -32.47
CA TYR A 745 30.36 -4.42 -33.40
C TYR A 745 30.97 -4.92 -34.71
N SER A 746 31.76 -6.00 -34.67
CA SER A 746 32.28 -6.66 -35.88
C SER A 746 31.17 -7.28 -36.73
N ASN A 747 30.09 -7.77 -36.11
CA ASN A 747 28.94 -8.38 -36.77
C ASN A 747 28.06 -7.32 -37.45
N ILE A 748 27.77 -6.21 -36.75
CA ILE A 748 27.07 -5.03 -37.31
C ILE A 748 27.81 -4.49 -38.55
N ASN A 749 29.14 -4.40 -38.47
CA ASN A 749 29.98 -3.94 -39.58
C ASN A 749 30.15 -4.99 -40.71
N GLY A 750 29.37 -6.08 -40.72
CA GLY A 750 29.40 -7.13 -41.75
C GLY A 750 30.70 -7.94 -41.79
N THR A 751 31.59 -7.78 -40.80
CA THR A 751 32.92 -8.41 -40.78
C THR A 751 32.91 -9.79 -40.11
N TYR A 752 31.94 -10.63 -40.48
CA TYR A 752 31.61 -11.91 -39.83
C TYR A 752 32.81 -12.84 -39.51
N SER A 753 33.85 -12.85 -40.36
CA SER A 753 35.07 -13.63 -40.08
C SER A 753 35.86 -13.12 -38.86
N LYS A 754 35.84 -11.81 -38.59
CA LYS A 754 36.40 -11.20 -37.38
C LYS A 754 35.50 -11.43 -36.17
N THR A 755 34.16 -11.36 -36.32
CA THR A 755 33.19 -11.72 -35.26
C THR A 755 33.50 -13.09 -34.65
N LEU A 756 33.75 -14.09 -35.48
CA LEU A 756 34.07 -15.45 -35.00
C LEU A 756 35.43 -15.54 -34.30
N LEU A 757 36.42 -14.73 -34.68
CA LEU A 757 37.72 -14.66 -34.00
C LEU A 757 37.63 -13.97 -32.64
N PHE A 758 36.87 -12.87 -32.55
CA PHE A 758 36.60 -12.20 -31.27
C PHE A 758 35.80 -13.12 -30.33
N ALA A 759 34.78 -13.81 -30.85
CA ALA A 759 34.01 -14.80 -30.10
C ALA A 759 34.87 -15.98 -29.60
N ASP A 760 35.79 -16.52 -30.41
CA ASP A 760 36.73 -17.56 -29.97
C ASP A 760 37.72 -17.04 -28.92
N THR A 761 38.14 -15.77 -29.02
CA THR A 761 38.97 -15.11 -28.00
C THR A 761 38.21 -14.96 -26.68
N ALA A 762 36.93 -14.60 -26.73
CA ALA A 762 36.07 -14.51 -25.56
C ALA A 762 35.83 -15.88 -24.89
N ARG A 763 35.58 -16.95 -25.70
CA ARG A 763 35.53 -18.35 -25.22
C ARG A 763 36.80 -18.76 -24.48
N PHE A 764 37.98 -18.39 -25.00
CA PHE A 764 39.26 -18.69 -24.35
C PHE A 764 39.33 -18.10 -22.93
N TYR A 765 38.91 -16.84 -22.75
CA TYR A 765 38.90 -16.21 -21.42
C TYR A 765 37.84 -16.79 -20.47
N LEU A 766 36.67 -17.20 -20.99
CA LEU A 766 35.65 -17.92 -20.21
C LEU A 766 36.15 -19.30 -19.74
N ASN A 767 36.81 -20.06 -20.62
CA ASN A 767 37.47 -21.32 -20.26
C ASN A 767 38.59 -21.11 -19.23
N LYS A 768 39.39 -20.05 -19.37
CA LYS A 768 40.43 -19.69 -18.40
C LYS A 768 39.85 -19.31 -17.04
N TYR A 769 38.67 -18.68 -16.99
CA TYR A 769 37.93 -18.46 -15.75
C TYR A 769 37.44 -19.78 -15.14
N TYR A 770 36.79 -20.66 -15.91
CA TYR A 770 36.34 -21.97 -15.44
C TYR A 770 37.49 -22.81 -14.85
N LEU A 771 38.63 -22.91 -15.55
CA LEU A 771 39.81 -23.62 -15.06
C LEU A 771 40.43 -22.98 -13.80
N SER A 772 40.28 -21.66 -13.61
CA SER A 772 40.67 -20.99 -12.36
C SER A 772 39.78 -21.31 -11.15
N LYS A 773 38.57 -21.86 -11.39
CA LYS A 773 37.66 -22.38 -10.35
C LYS A 773 37.73 -23.90 -10.21
N TYR A 774 37.98 -24.61 -11.31
CA TYR A 774 38.04 -26.06 -11.38
C TYR A 774 39.30 -26.51 -12.13
N PRO A 775 40.48 -26.58 -11.47
CA PRO A 775 41.76 -26.88 -12.14
C PRO A 775 41.87 -28.27 -12.80
N ARG A 776 40.94 -29.19 -12.50
CA ARG A 776 40.81 -30.52 -13.14
C ARG A 776 39.51 -30.65 -13.96
N GLY A 777 38.81 -29.55 -14.21
CA GLY A 777 37.54 -29.52 -14.93
C GLY A 777 37.70 -29.84 -16.41
N LYS A 778 37.00 -30.87 -16.90
CA LYS A 778 37.06 -31.32 -18.30
C LYS A 778 36.02 -30.66 -19.22
N LYS A 779 35.02 -29.96 -18.67
CA LYS A 779 33.93 -29.33 -19.44
C LYS A 779 34.38 -27.94 -19.92
N LEU A 780 34.78 -27.79 -21.18
CA LEU A 780 35.28 -26.52 -21.74
C LEU A 780 34.40 -26.05 -22.91
N MET A 781 34.13 -24.75 -23.00
CA MET A 781 33.44 -24.13 -24.14
C MET A 781 34.22 -24.38 -25.43
N THR A 782 33.56 -24.96 -26.43
CA THR A 782 34.11 -25.16 -27.77
C THR A 782 33.36 -24.31 -28.81
N ARG A 783 34.01 -24.04 -29.95
CA ARG A 783 33.34 -23.38 -31.08
C ARG A 783 32.23 -24.24 -31.68
N MET A 784 32.43 -25.55 -31.66
CA MET A 784 31.54 -26.63 -32.09
C MET A 784 32.00 -27.93 -31.40
N GLU A 785 31.08 -28.79 -30.98
CA GLU A 785 31.38 -30.08 -30.36
C GLU A 785 30.48 -31.21 -30.87
N LYS A 786 30.87 -32.47 -30.61
CA LYS A 786 30.02 -33.67 -30.76
C LYS A 786 29.59 -34.27 -29.40
N SER A 787 29.79 -33.56 -28.28
CA SER A 787 29.28 -33.97 -26.97
C SER A 787 27.75 -33.89 -26.92
N ILE A 788 27.12 -34.85 -26.22
CA ILE A 788 25.68 -34.90 -25.96
C ILE A 788 25.22 -33.68 -25.14
N GLN A 789 26.09 -33.16 -24.27
CA GLN A 789 25.79 -31.98 -23.45
C GLN A 789 26.87 -30.89 -23.61
N PRO A 790 26.52 -29.67 -24.03
CA PRO A 790 27.41 -28.52 -24.08
C PRO A 790 28.00 -28.15 -22.71
N ALA A 791 29.22 -27.59 -22.73
CA ALA A 791 29.92 -27.19 -21.52
C ALA A 791 29.21 -26.07 -20.76
N GLU A 792 28.61 -25.08 -21.45
CA GLU A 792 27.93 -23.94 -20.83
C GLU A 792 26.68 -24.35 -20.06
N ILE A 793 25.91 -25.28 -20.63
CA ILE A 793 24.69 -25.81 -20.03
C ILE A 793 25.07 -26.66 -18.82
N SER A 794 26.13 -27.45 -18.97
CA SER A 794 26.72 -28.16 -17.84
C SER A 794 27.18 -27.20 -16.75
N TRP A 795 27.88 -26.11 -17.07
CA TRP A 795 28.34 -25.09 -16.12
C TRP A 795 27.17 -24.43 -15.38
N TYR A 796 26.04 -24.18 -16.06
CA TYR A 796 24.84 -23.62 -15.45
C TYR A 796 24.22 -24.61 -14.45
N ILE A 797 24.08 -25.89 -14.84
CA ILE A 797 23.57 -26.97 -13.98
C ILE A 797 24.53 -27.27 -12.80
N ASP A 798 25.84 -27.19 -13.03
CA ASP A 798 26.90 -27.33 -12.03
C ASP A 798 27.03 -26.07 -11.13
N GLY A 799 26.23 -25.01 -11.36
CA GLY A 799 26.18 -23.81 -10.53
C GLY A 799 27.35 -22.83 -10.67
N LEU A 800 28.12 -22.87 -11.77
CA LEU A 800 29.23 -21.96 -12.02
C LEU A 800 28.75 -20.51 -12.10
N ARG A 801 29.16 -19.67 -11.13
CA ARG A 801 28.94 -18.22 -11.18
C ARG A 801 29.87 -17.58 -12.23
N THR A 802 29.32 -17.33 -13.42
CA THR A 802 29.98 -16.66 -14.56
C THR A 802 29.00 -15.71 -15.27
N SER A 803 29.49 -14.90 -16.22
CA SER A 803 28.67 -13.99 -17.02
C SER A 803 27.92 -14.74 -18.13
N TYR A 804 26.70 -15.22 -17.84
CA TYR A 804 25.87 -15.93 -18.82
C TYR A 804 25.27 -15.02 -19.90
N SER A 805 25.24 -13.70 -19.70
CA SER A 805 24.96 -12.71 -20.74
C SER A 805 26.00 -12.79 -21.84
N VAL A 806 27.26 -12.51 -21.49
CA VAL A 806 28.42 -12.60 -22.38
C VAL A 806 28.48 -13.96 -23.11
N ILE A 807 28.12 -15.07 -22.45
CA ILE A 807 28.02 -16.38 -23.11
C ILE A 807 26.90 -16.42 -24.17
N LEU A 808 25.70 -15.94 -23.86
CA LEU A 808 24.58 -15.86 -24.81
C LEU A 808 24.93 -14.93 -25.98
N ASP A 809 25.53 -13.77 -25.71
CA ASP A 809 25.96 -12.81 -26.73
C ASP A 809 26.97 -13.47 -27.68
N ILE A 810 28.05 -14.05 -27.16
CA ILE A 810 29.05 -14.80 -27.93
C ILE A 810 28.41 -15.91 -28.78
N ARG A 811 27.41 -16.63 -28.25
CA ARG A 811 26.69 -17.69 -28.99
C ARG A 811 25.77 -17.12 -30.07
N ASN A 812 25.06 -16.00 -29.84
CA ASN A 812 24.26 -15.35 -30.88
C ASN A 812 25.13 -14.73 -31.98
N GLU A 813 26.14 -13.95 -31.63
CA GLU A 813 27.03 -13.31 -32.61
C GLU A 813 27.77 -14.37 -33.44
N SER A 814 28.14 -15.50 -32.82
CA SER A 814 28.70 -16.64 -33.54
C SER A 814 27.70 -17.38 -34.41
N ALA A 815 26.42 -17.41 -34.05
CA ALA A 815 25.37 -17.96 -34.91
C ALA A 815 25.17 -17.04 -36.13
N VAL A 816 24.94 -15.74 -35.93
CA VAL A 816 24.73 -14.77 -37.02
C VAL A 816 25.94 -14.69 -37.96
N ALA A 817 27.16 -14.66 -37.42
CA ALA A 817 28.36 -14.68 -38.26
C ALA A 817 28.64 -16.05 -38.92
N ALA A 818 28.21 -17.17 -38.33
CA ALA A 818 28.26 -18.47 -39.01
C ALA A 818 27.21 -18.59 -40.13
N LEU A 819 26.02 -18.03 -39.92
CA LEU A 819 24.92 -17.96 -40.89
C LEU A 819 25.37 -17.20 -42.15
N ALA A 820 25.87 -15.97 -41.97
CA ALA A 820 26.35 -15.11 -43.06
C ALA A 820 27.65 -15.60 -43.74
N LEU A 821 28.33 -16.62 -43.18
CA LEU A 821 29.48 -17.30 -43.80
C LEU A 821 29.16 -18.72 -44.28
N HIS A 822 27.88 -19.11 -44.33
CA HIS A 822 27.40 -20.45 -44.71
C HIS A 822 28.02 -21.61 -43.89
N LYS A 823 28.47 -21.34 -42.66
CA LYS A 823 29.11 -22.32 -41.77
C LYS A 823 28.05 -23.08 -40.98
N TRP A 824 27.20 -23.82 -41.70
CA TRP A 824 25.97 -24.45 -41.20
C TRP A 824 26.14 -25.25 -39.89
N ASN A 825 27.20 -26.02 -39.73
CA ASN A 825 27.44 -26.81 -38.51
C ASN A 825 27.80 -25.92 -37.30
N VAL A 826 28.54 -24.83 -37.55
CA VAL A 826 28.84 -23.82 -36.52
C VAL A 826 27.57 -23.04 -36.16
N TYR A 827 26.74 -22.66 -37.14
CA TYR A 827 25.44 -22.03 -36.89
C TYR A 827 24.54 -22.94 -36.05
N ARG A 828 24.30 -24.20 -36.48
CA ARG A 828 23.40 -25.13 -35.80
C ARG A 828 23.82 -25.38 -34.35
N TYR A 829 25.10 -25.61 -34.11
CA TYR A 829 25.62 -25.77 -32.74
C TYR A 829 25.46 -24.48 -31.92
N ASN A 830 25.85 -23.32 -32.44
CA ASN A 830 25.78 -22.08 -31.66
C ASN A 830 24.33 -21.61 -31.41
N ASN A 831 23.41 -21.77 -32.36
CA ASN A 831 21.99 -21.46 -32.16
C ASN A 831 21.31 -22.47 -31.22
N SER A 832 21.71 -23.75 -31.25
CA SER A 832 21.23 -24.76 -30.30
C SER A 832 21.69 -24.45 -28.87
N VAL A 833 22.98 -24.19 -28.66
CA VAL A 833 23.51 -23.81 -27.33
C VAL A 833 22.89 -22.50 -26.85
N TYR A 834 22.72 -21.49 -27.73
CA TYR A 834 22.01 -20.25 -27.42
C TYR A 834 20.58 -20.53 -26.95
N THR A 835 19.78 -21.26 -27.74
CA THR A 835 18.37 -21.53 -27.45
C THR A 835 18.20 -22.35 -26.17
N GLN A 836 19.01 -23.39 -25.97
CA GLN A 836 18.95 -24.22 -24.77
C GLN A 836 19.35 -23.41 -23.53
N LEU A 837 20.42 -22.60 -23.60
CA LEU A 837 20.86 -21.76 -22.47
C LEU A 837 19.87 -20.61 -22.19
N TYR A 838 19.27 -20.00 -23.23
CA TYR A 838 18.24 -18.97 -23.10
C TYR A 838 16.95 -19.55 -22.47
N ASN A 839 16.53 -20.74 -22.90
CA ASN A 839 15.41 -21.46 -22.30
C ASN A 839 15.69 -21.80 -20.83
N ILE A 840 16.84 -22.41 -20.51
CA ILE A 840 17.20 -22.81 -19.13
C ILE A 840 17.44 -21.59 -18.21
N ARG A 841 17.86 -20.44 -18.76
CA ARG A 841 17.96 -19.15 -18.03
C ARG A 841 16.60 -18.44 -17.88
N SER A 842 15.57 -18.85 -18.62
CA SER A 842 14.19 -18.29 -18.56
C SER A 842 13.12 -19.28 -18.08
N SER A 843 13.50 -20.52 -17.74
CA SER A 843 12.62 -21.52 -17.15
C SER A 843 12.58 -21.34 -15.63
N ASP A 844 11.58 -20.62 -15.13
CA ASP A 844 11.38 -20.50 -13.69
C ASP A 844 10.82 -21.81 -13.12
N ASN A 845 11.72 -22.64 -12.60
CA ASN A 845 11.39 -23.91 -11.95
C ASN A 845 10.63 -23.72 -10.63
N THR A 846 10.46 -22.49 -10.12
CA THR A 846 9.65 -22.21 -8.93
C THR A 846 8.17 -22.00 -9.24
N LEU A 847 7.80 -21.79 -10.51
CA LEU A 847 6.47 -21.30 -10.89
C LEU A 847 5.32 -22.25 -10.50
N GLY A 848 5.47 -23.56 -10.72
CA GLY A 848 4.48 -24.55 -10.29
C GLY A 848 4.28 -24.56 -8.76
N ASN A 849 5.36 -24.40 -7.99
CA ASN A 849 5.29 -24.27 -6.54
C ASN A 849 4.63 -22.94 -6.13
N TYR A 850 4.87 -21.84 -6.85
CA TYR A 850 4.18 -20.57 -6.61
C TYR A 850 2.66 -20.71 -6.82
N VAL A 851 2.22 -21.29 -7.93
CA VAL A 851 0.78 -21.48 -8.22
C VAL A 851 0.11 -22.38 -7.17
N ARG A 852 0.76 -23.49 -6.80
CA ARG A 852 0.32 -24.38 -5.71
C ARG A 852 0.13 -23.65 -4.39
N VAL A 853 1.15 -22.90 -3.97
CA VAL A 853 1.10 -22.09 -2.73
C VAL A 853 0.00 -21.03 -2.82
N MET A 854 -0.18 -20.37 -3.97
CA MET A 854 -1.22 -19.38 -4.19
C MET A 854 -2.63 -19.97 -3.99
N GLN A 855 -2.93 -21.11 -4.64
CA GLN A 855 -4.25 -21.77 -4.56
C GLN A 855 -4.56 -22.26 -3.14
N ILE A 856 -3.64 -23.00 -2.50
CA ILE A 856 -3.79 -23.50 -1.12
C ILE A 856 -3.92 -22.34 -0.12
N SER A 857 -3.18 -21.25 -0.35
CA SER A 857 -3.27 -20.04 0.48
C SER A 857 -4.58 -19.27 0.26
N GLN A 858 -5.33 -19.48 -0.82
CA GLN A 858 -6.62 -18.82 -1.04
C GLN A 858 -7.77 -19.59 -0.37
N THR A 859 -7.81 -20.91 -0.50
CA THR A 859 -8.86 -21.75 0.08
C THR A 859 -8.83 -21.75 1.61
N ASN A 860 -7.65 -21.97 2.21
CA ASN A 860 -7.49 -22.05 3.66
C ASN A 860 -7.87 -20.75 4.39
N LYS A 861 -7.66 -19.58 3.76
CA LYS A 861 -8.03 -18.27 4.34
C LYS A 861 -9.54 -18.09 4.47
N ASN A 862 -10.30 -18.47 3.44
CA ASN A 862 -11.76 -18.33 3.45
C ASN A 862 -12.37 -19.23 4.54
N VAL A 863 -11.92 -20.49 4.63
CA VAL A 863 -12.36 -21.43 5.68
C VAL A 863 -11.99 -20.91 7.07
N ALA A 864 -10.75 -20.42 7.27
CA ALA A 864 -10.33 -19.86 8.55
C ALA A 864 -11.19 -18.66 8.99
N VAL A 865 -11.49 -17.72 8.09
CA VAL A 865 -12.34 -16.56 8.39
C VAL A 865 -13.77 -16.99 8.74
N VAL A 866 -14.37 -17.93 7.99
CA VAL A 866 -15.72 -18.44 8.27
C VAL A 866 -15.80 -19.13 9.63
N ILE A 867 -14.83 -20.01 9.96
CA ILE A 867 -14.77 -20.67 11.28
C ILE A 867 -14.62 -19.65 12.40
N LEU A 868 -13.79 -18.62 12.22
CA LEU A 868 -13.52 -17.62 13.24
C LEU A 868 -14.73 -16.70 13.50
N VAL A 869 -15.51 -16.38 12.46
CA VAL A 869 -16.80 -15.67 12.58
C VAL A 869 -17.86 -16.54 13.27
N LEU A 870 -17.99 -17.81 12.89
CA LEU A 870 -18.92 -18.75 13.54
C LEU A 870 -18.59 -18.97 15.03
N LEU A 871 -17.29 -19.05 15.36
CA LEU A 871 -16.82 -19.18 16.74
C LEU A 871 -17.10 -17.90 17.55
N LEU A 872 -16.91 -16.72 16.98
CA LEU A 872 -17.28 -15.45 17.63
C LEU A 872 -18.78 -15.36 17.95
N LEU A 873 -19.63 -15.81 17.01
CA LEU A 873 -21.09 -15.84 17.19
C LEU A 873 -21.54 -16.86 18.24
N SER A 874 -20.84 -18.00 18.38
CA SER A 874 -21.24 -19.07 19.30
C SER A 874 -21.05 -18.75 20.79
N VAL A 875 -20.28 -17.70 21.12
CA VAL A 875 -20.05 -17.27 22.52
C VAL A 875 -21.33 -16.72 23.17
N PHE A 876 -22.16 -16.00 22.41
CA PHE A 876 -23.35 -15.32 22.96
C PHE A 876 -24.43 -16.30 23.47
N PRO A 877 -24.84 -17.35 22.74
CA PRO A 877 -25.76 -18.37 23.25
C PRO A 877 -25.22 -19.12 24.47
N ALA A 878 -23.93 -19.46 24.48
CA ALA A 878 -23.31 -20.21 25.58
C ALA A 878 -23.34 -19.42 26.90
N TYR A 879 -23.06 -18.12 26.84
CA TYR A 879 -23.19 -17.21 27.99
C TYR A 879 -24.64 -17.11 28.48
N TYR A 880 -25.61 -16.97 27.56
CA TYR A 880 -27.04 -16.80 27.89
C TYR A 880 -27.61 -18.00 28.67
N VAL A 881 -27.33 -19.23 28.22
CA VAL A 881 -27.85 -20.46 28.87
C VAL A 881 -27.29 -20.64 30.29
N LEU A 882 -25.99 -20.40 30.48
CA LEU A 882 -25.35 -20.49 31.81
C LEU A 882 -25.82 -19.39 32.76
N TYR A 883 -26.10 -18.20 32.24
CA TYR A 883 -26.69 -17.10 33.01
C TYR A 883 -28.11 -17.45 33.51
N TYR A 884 -29.00 -17.89 32.61
CA TYR A 884 -30.43 -18.06 32.90
C TYR A 884 -30.71 -19.14 33.96
N ARG A 885 -30.06 -20.31 33.85
CA ARG A 885 -30.30 -21.46 34.74
C ARG A 885 -30.02 -21.17 36.22
N ARG A 886 -29.10 -20.24 36.53
CA ARG A 886 -28.71 -19.87 37.91
C ARG A 886 -29.61 -18.78 38.53
N VAL A 887 -30.36 -18.02 37.72
CA VAL A 887 -31.22 -16.92 38.19
C VAL A 887 -32.55 -17.41 38.76
N LEU A 888 -33.13 -18.47 38.18
CA LEU A 888 -34.45 -18.98 38.57
C LEU A 888 -34.51 -19.48 40.03
N THR A 889 -33.55 -20.31 40.45
CA THR A 889 -33.52 -20.88 41.80
C THR A 889 -33.26 -19.83 42.90
N TYR A 890 -32.62 -18.71 42.54
CA TYR A 890 -32.36 -17.60 43.46
C TYR A 890 -33.58 -16.68 43.62
N ARG A 891 -34.34 -16.43 42.53
CA ARG A 891 -35.58 -15.61 42.56
C ARG A 891 -36.61 -16.12 43.55
N PHE A 892 -36.96 -17.41 43.48
CA PHE A 892 -38.11 -17.97 44.21
C PHE A 892 -38.05 -17.79 45.75
N ASN A 893 -36.85 -17.78 46.33
CA ASN A 893 -36.64 -17.52 47.76
C ASN A 893 -36.48 -16.01 48.08
N LEU A 894 -35.99 -15.22 47.12
CA LEU A 894 -35.89 -13.77 47.27
C LEU A 894 -37.25 -13.08 47.22
N ASP A 895 -38.16 -13.54 46.35
CA ASP A 895 -39.39 -12.80 46.04
C ASP A 895 -40.36 -12.74 47.24
N ARG A 896 -40.32 -13.71 48.17
CA ARG A 896 -41.02 -13.64 49.47
C ARG A 896 -40.45 -12.57 50.42
N VAL A 897 -39.13 -12.35 50.45
CA VAL A 897 -38.52 -11.30 51.30
C VAL A 897 -38.54 -9.94 50.62
N LYS A 898 -38.56 -9.89 49.28
CA LYS A 898 -38.86 -8.67 48.53
C LYS A 898 -40.27 -8.16 48.80
N ALA A 899 -41.28 -8.99 49.05
CA ALA A 899 -42.63 -8.51 49.36
C ALA A 899 -42.65 -7.56 50.58
N VAL A 900 -41.93 -7.91 51.65
CA VAL A 900 -41.80 -7.05 52.84
C VAL A 900 -40.98 -5.79 52.52
N ASN A 901 -39.89 -5.93 51.75
CA ASN A 901 -39.02 -4.80 51.42
C ASN A 901 -39.55 -3.91 50.27
N ALA A 902 -40.56 -4.34 49.52
CA ALA A 902 -41.23 -3.57 48.48
C ALA A 902 -42.21 -2.54 49.07
N ILE A 903 -42.71 -2.78 50.28
CA ILE A 903 -43.46 -1.78 51.07
C ILE A 903 -42.49 -0.80 51.74
N LEU A 904 -41.31 -1.28 52.11
CA LEU A 904 -40.23 -0.42 52.63
C LEU A 904 -39.66 0.54 51.58
N LEU A 905 -39.63 0.07 50.34
CA LEU A 905 -39.10 0.77 49.17
C LEU A 905 -40.22 1.14 48.17
N SER A 906 -41.47 1.24 48.63
CA SER A 906 -42.58 1.81 47.85
C SER A 906 -42.34 3.31 47.61
N GLU A 907 -43.09 3.93 46.69
CA GLU A 907 -42.99 5.37 46.42
C GLU A 907 -43.93 6.22 47.31
N GLU A 908 -44.60 5.60 48.28
CA GLU A 908 -45.48 6.27 49.24
C GLU A 908 -44.69 7.19 50.18
N SER A 909 -45.34 8.10 50.92
CA SER A 909 -44.59 8.99 51.82
C SER A 909 -43.98 8.20 52.98
N GLY A 910 -42.90 8.75 53.58
CA GLY A 910 -42.24 8.10 54.73
C GLY A 910 -43.14 7.85 55.94
N LYS A 911 -44.32 8.49 56.00
CA LYS A 911 -45.34 8.29 57.04
C LYS A 911 -46.25 7.08 56.74
N ASP A 912 -46.50 6.77 55.47
CA ASP A 912 -47.50 5.77 55.06
C ASP A 912 -46.94 4.34 55.12
N LYS A 913 -45.70 4.15 54.63
CA LYS A 913 -44.99 2.85 54.57
C LYS A 913 -44.97 2.12 55.91
N LEU A 914 -44.86 2.88 56.99
CA LEU A 914 -44.79 2.38 58.37
C LEU A 914 -46.05 1.60 58.78
N SER A 915 -47.21 1.87 58.17
CA SER A 915 -48.50 1.29 58.57
C SER A 915 -48.84 -0.06 57.90
N GLU A 916 -48.33 -0.31 56.70
CA GLU A 916 -48.64 -1.52 55.92
C GLU A 916 -47.81 -2.74 56.38
N ILE A 917 -46.52 -2.54 56.69
CA ILE A 917 -45.56 -3.60 57.05
C ILE A 917 -46.08 -4.47 58.21
N GLN A 918 -46.68 -3.84 59.22
CA GLN A 918 -47.15 -4.49 60.44
C GLN A 918 -48.30 -5.48 60.23
N LYS A 919 -49.06 -5.37 59.12
CA LYS A 919 -50.20 -6.26 58.81
C LYS A 919 -49.75 -7.61 58.24
N LEU A 920 -48.70 -7.61 57.43
CA LEU A 920 -48.32 -8.75 56.60
C LEU A 920 -47.63 -9.91 57.34
N TRP A 921 -46.96 -9.64 58.47
CA TRP A 921 -46.06 -10.62 59.11
C TRP A 921 -46.71 -11.47 60.22
N LYS A 922 -47.90 -11.11 60.74
CA LYS A 922 -48.49 -11.75 61.95
C LYS A 922 -49.26 -13.06 61.72
N ASN A 923 -49.78 -13.33 60.51
CA ASN A 923 -50.76 -14.40 60.27
C ASN A 923 -50.16 -15.66 59.60
N GLN A 924 -49.34 -16.48 60.30
CA GLN A 924 -48.76 -17.71 59.73
C GLN A 924 -48.73 -18.95 60.65
N SER A 925 -48.90 -20.13 60.03
CA SER A 925 -49.03 -21.45 60.66
C SER A 925 -47.70 -22.16 60.95
N LEU A 926 -47.77 -23.38 61.50
CA LEU A 926 -46.63 -24.10 62.09
C LEU A 926 -45.72 -24.87 61.11
N SER A 927 -46.17 -25.18 59.89
CA SER A 927 -45.39 -26.01 58.94
C SER A 927 -44.34 -25.21 58.17
N ASP A 928 -44.71 -24.05 57.60
CA ASP A 928 -43.78 -23.19 56.84
C ASP A 928 -42.66 -22.63 57.73
N ARG A 929 -42.91 -22.44 59.04
CA ARG A 929 -41.90 -22.03 60.03
C ARG A 929 -40.72 -23.01 60.15
N ARG A 930 -40.86 -24.28 59.78
CA ARG A 930 -39.74 -25.26 59.77
C ARG A 930 -38.87 -25.22 58.51
N ARG A 931 -39.20 -24.39 57.51
CA ARG A 931 -38.43 -24.23 56.26
C ARG A 931 -37.76 -22.86 56.11
N ALA A 932 -38.17 -21.86 56.90
CA ALA A 932 -37.46 -20.59 57.02
C ALA A 932 -36.31 -20.71 58.04
N SER A 933 -35.24 -19.93 57.87
CA SER A 933 -34.13 -19.85 58.83
C SER A 933 -34.43 -18.84 59.95
N ASP A 934 -34.09 -19.18 61.19
CA ASP A 934 -34.34 -18.33 62.38
C ASP A 934 -33.82 -16.88 62.24
N ARG A 935 -32.73 -16.68 61.49
CA ARG A 935 -32.15 -15.35 61.20
C ARG A 935 -33.07 -14.39 60.45
N LEU A 936 -34.13 -14.88 59.79
CA LEU A 936 -35.10 -14.01 59.10
C LEU A 936 -36.09 -13.33 60.06
N ASN A 937 -36.39 -13.93 61.22
CA ASN A 937 -37.41 -13.41 62.12
C ASN A 937 -36.95 -12.21 62.96
N GLN A 938 -35.65 -12.12 63.29
CA GLN A 938 -35.07 -10.97 63.99
C GLN A 938 -34.97 -9.71 63.11
N LEU A 939 -35.15 -9.86 61.79
CA LEU A 939 -34.77 -8.88 60.79
C LEU A 939 -35.82 -7.76 60.65
N VAL A 940 -37.10 -8.12 60.60
CA VAL A 940 -38.22 -7.19 60.39
C VAL A 940 -38.35 -6.16 61.52
N LEU A 941 -38.03 -6.54 62.76
CA LEU A 941 -38.14 -5.67 63.94
C LEU A 941 -37.15 -4.49 63.95
N GLN A 942 -36.03 -4.57 63.23
CA GLN A 942 -35.04 -3.48 63.20
C GLN A 942 -35.40 -2.34 62.22
N ILE A 943 -36.51 -2.48 61.49
CA ILE A 943 -36.79 -1.65 60.31
C ILE A 943 -37.73 -0.47 60.62
N GLU A 944 -38.73 -0.69 61.47
CA GLU A 944 -39.75 0.32 61.82
C GLU A 944 -39.17 1.53 62.58
N ASP A 945 -38.02 1.34 63.25
CA ASP A 945 -37.33 2.37 64.04
C ASP A 945 -36.51 3.36 63.19
N ALA A 946 -35.93 2.90 62.07
CA ALA A 946 -35.07 3.75 61.24
C ALA A 946 -35.87 4.80 60.44
N LEU A 947 -37.07 4.43 59.98
CA LEU A 947 -37.85 5.16 58.98
C LEU A 947 -38.26 6.59 59.36
N LYS A 948 -38.27 6.92 60.66
CA LYS A 948 -38.65 8.26 61.15
C LYS A 948 -37.54 9.31 61.03
N GLY A 949 -36.29 8.91 60.81
CA GLY A 949 -35.13 9.81 60.93
C GLY A 949 -34.64 10.50 59.65
N SER A 950 -35.11 10.12 58.46
CA SER A 950 -34.63 10.70 57.19
C SER A 950 -35.43 11.90 56.70
N ILE A 951 -36.71 11.97 57.08
CA ILE A 951 -37.72 12.80 56.39
C ILE A 951 -37.36 14.29 56.46
N ASP A 952 -36.84 14.74 57.61
CA ASP A 952 -36.49 16.15 57.86
C ASP A 952 -35.15 16.57 57.22
N ALA A 953 -34.36 15.62 56.69
CA ALA A 953 -33.06 15.89 56.07
C ALA A 953 -33.11 15.96 54.54
N GLU A 954 -34.08 15.27 53.91
CA GLU A 954 -34.14 15.10 52.45
C GLU A 954 -34.63 16.36 51.71
N GLU A 955 -35.46 17.17 52.38
CA GLU A 955 -36.11 18.35 51.78
C GLU A 955 -35.14 19.51 51.57
N LYS A 956 -34.22 19.74 52.52
CA LYS A 956 -33.23 20.83 52.45
C LYS A 956 -32.20 20.62 51.34
N SER A 957 -31.62 19.42 51.24
CA SER A 957 -30.49 19.17 50.35
C SER A 957 -30.84 19.08 48.86
N LYS A 958 -32.14 19.03 48.50
CA LYS A 958 -32.58 19.10 47.10
C LYS A 958 -32.43 20.50 46.50
N ILE A 959 -32.78 21.52 47.27
CA ILE A 959 -32.70 22.93 46.85
C ILE A 959 -31.24 23.34 46.60
N ASP A 960 -30.34 22.92 47.49
CA ASP A 960 -28.90 23.22 47.38
C ASP A 960 -28.24 22.54 46.16
N ILE A 961 -28.69 21.33 45.76
CA ILE A 961 -28.24 20.67 44.51
C ILE A 961 -28.74 21.40 43.28
N GLU A 962 -30.03 21.74 43.23
CA GLU A 962 -30.67 22.25 42.00
C GLU A 962 -30.06 23.60 41.58
N LEU A 963 -29.79 24.48 42.53
CA LEU A 963 -29.05 25.73 42.32
C LEU A 963 -27.61 25.49 41.82
N ALA A 964 -26.89 24.55 42.42
CA ALA A 964 -25.50 24.25 42.04
C ALA A 964 -25.39 23.58 40.66
N GLU A 965 -26.31 22.67 40.30
CA GLU A 965 -26.35 22.08 38.95
C GLU A 965 -26.80 23.09 37.88
N ASP A 966 -27.61 24.11 38.20
CA ASP A 966 -27.94 25.21 37.28
C ASP A 966 -26.76 26.16 37.04
N GLU A 967 -26.10 26.63 38.10
CA GLU A 967 -24.89 27.46 37.95
C GLU A 967 -23.78 26.73 37.17
N CYS A 968 -23.56 25.44 37.47
CA CYS A 968 -22.57 24.60 36.78
C CYS A 968 -22.97 24.27 35.33
N ARG A 969 -24.26 24.36 34.96
CA ARG A 969 -24.74 24.30 33.57
C ARG A 969 -24.55 25.63 32.83
N HIS A 970 -24.87 26.76 33.46
CA HIS A 970 -24.68 28.09 32.86
C HIS A 970 -23.21 28.38 32.52
N VAL A 971 -22.29 28.16 33.48
CA VAL A 971 -20.84 28.35 33.25
C VAL A 971 -20.33 27.44 32.12
N GLN A 972 -20.81 26.20 32.04
CA GLN A 972 -20.43 25.30 30.95
C GLN A 972 -20.93 25.79 29.59
N TYR A 973 -22.19 26.24 29.50
CA TYR A 973 -22.76 26.69 28.23
C TYR A 973 -21.96 27.85 27.62
N ASP A 974 -21.57 28.83 28.44
CA ASP A 974 -20.73 29.95 27.98
C ASP A 974 -19.29 29.52 27.67
N ASP A 975 -18.70 28.55 28.40
CA ASP A 975 -17.37 28.03 28.10
C ASP A 975 -17.34 27.22 26.78
N ASP A 976 -18.28 26.28 26.59
CA ASP A 976 -18.41 25.50 25.35
C ASP A 976 -18.63 26.43 24.14
N ARG A 977 -19.49 27.45 24.29
CA ARG A 977 -19.75 28.49 23.27
C ARG A 977 -18.51 29.30 22.92
N LEU A 978 -17.76 29.78 23.92
CA LEU A 978 -16.51 30.51 23.72
C LEU A 978 -15.41 29.62 23.14
N HIS A 979 -15.30 28.37 23.58
CA HIS A 979 -14.33 27.40 23.06
C HIS A 979 -14.56 27.08 21.58
N ILE A 980 -15.82 26.89 21.17
CA ILE A 980 -16.21 26.71 19.76
C ILE A 980 -15.86 27.96 18.96
N SER A 981 -16.28 29.15 19.39
CA SER A 981 -15.96 30.43 18.73
C SER A 981 -14.44 30.61 18.56
N ASN A 982 -13.67 30.44 19.63
CA ASN A 982 -12.20 30.50 19.62
C ASN A 982 -11.58 29.52 18.61
N SER A 983 -12.09 28.29 18.56
CA SER A 983 -11.59 27.23 17.67
C SER A 983 -11.90 27.50 16.19
N ILE A 984 -13.06 28.08 15.89
CA ILE A 984 -13.41 28.50 14.51
C ILE A 984 -12.52 29.68 14.09
N LEU A 985 -12.35 30.68 14.96
CA LEU A 985 -11.51 31.85 14.67
C LEU A 985 -10.02 31.48 14.47
N ASP A 986 -9.45 30.59 15.28
CA ASP A 986 -8.07 30.08 15.07
C ASP A 986 -7.94 29.36 13.71
N ASN A 987 -8.94 28.59 13.28
CA ASN A 987 -8.94 27.94 11.97
C ASN A 987 -9.04 28.96 10.83
N CYS A 988 -9.98 29.91 10.89
CA CYS A 988 -10.14 30.96 9.87
C CYS A 988 -8.88 31.82 9.73
N LEU A 989 -8.28 32.25 10.85
CA LEU A 989 -7.03 33.00 10.85
C LEU A 989 -5.86 32.18 10.31
N SER A 990 -5.75 30.90 10.68
CA SER A 990 -4.72 30.00 10.15
C SER A 990 -4.86 29.79 8.64
N SER A 991 -6.07 29.59 8.12
CA SER A 991 -6.31 29.48 6.67
C SER A 991 -5.97 30.79 5.94
N LEU A 992 -6.42 31.95 6.44
CA LEU A 992 -6.08 33.25 5.87
C LEU A 992 -4.55 33.43 5.79
N LYS A 993 -3.84 33.18 6.89
CA LYS A 993 -2.37 33.19 6.94
C LYS A 993 -1.74 32.23 5.90
N HIS A 994 -2.22 31.00 5.80
CA HIS A 994 -1.59 29.99 4.94
C HIS A 994 -1.85 30.20 3.45
N GLU A 995 -3.05 30.64 3.07
CA GLU A 995 -3.39 30.92 1.67
C GLU A 995 -2.86 32.28 1.22
N THR A 996 -3.02 33.36 2.01
CA THR A 996 -2.83 34.72 1.49
C THR A 996 -1.40 35.28 1.58
N MET A 997 -0.51 34.71 2.41
CA MET A 997 0.80 35.33 2.70
C MET A 997 1.84 35.26 1.57
N TYR A 998 1.63 34.44 0.53
CA TYR A 998 2.52 34.40 -0.62
C TYR A 998 2.39 35.65 -1.51
N TYR A 999 1.16 36.16 -1.68
CA TYR A 999 0.85 37.15 -2.72
C TYR A 999 1.55 38.50 -2.54
N PRO A 1000 1.62 39.16 -1.36
CA PRO A 1000 2.31 40.45 -1.22
C PRO A 1000 3.79 40.39 -1.63
N SER A 1001 4.49 39.31 -1.25
CA SER A 1001 5.89 39.10 -1.64
C SER A 1001 6.04 38.81 -3.15
N ARG A 1002 5.07 38.12 -3.77
CA ARG A 1002 5.09 37.85 -5.21
C ARG A 1002 4.72 39.07 -6.05
N ILE A 1003 3.76 39.88 -5.60
CA ILE A 1003 3.38 41.15 -6.22
C ILE A 1003 4.59 42.11 -6.19
N LYS A 1004 5.27 42.22 -5.05
CA LYS A 1004 6.48 43.05 -4.92
C LYS A 1004 7.58 42.64 -5.90
N GLN A 1005 7.86 41.33 -6.05
CA GLN A 1005 8.82 40.83 -7.04
C GLN A 1005 8.51 41.20 -8.50
N LEU A 1006 7.25 41.45 -8.85
CA LEU A 1006 6.86 41.84 -10.20
C LEU A 1006 6.88 43.37 -10.37
N VAL A 1007 6.51 44.12 -9.32
CA VAL A 1007 6.63 45.59 -9.24
C VAL A 1007 8.10 46.04 -9.25
N ASP A 1008 8.99 45.30 -8.62
CA ASP A 1008 10.43 45.60 -8.55
C ASP A 1008 11.23 45.03 -9.77
N SER A 1009 10.57 44.66 -10.88
CA SER A 1009 11.19 43.99 -12.04
C SER A 1009 11.19 44.85 -13.32
N GLU A 1010 12.24 44.76 -14.15
CA GLU A 1010 12.45 45.67 -15.29
C GLU A 1010 11.33 45.59 -16.34
N GLU A 1011 10.88 44.38 -16.72
CA GLU A 1011 9.77 44.15 -17.65
C GLU A 1011 8.40 44.16 -16.94
N HIS A 1012 7.88 45.37 -16.69
CA HIS A 1012 6.64 45.61 -15.94
C HIS A 1012 5.37 45.19 -16.73
N ASN A 1013 5.02 43.90 -16.75
CA ASN A 1013 3.70 43.48 -17.28
C ASN A 1013 2.57 43.87 -16.31
N LEU A 1014 2.03 45.08 -16.51
CA LEU A 1014 0.97 45.68 -15.68
C LEU A 1014 -0.26 44.77 -15.51
N ASN A 1015 -0.61 43.96 -16.50
CA ASN A 1015 -1.83 43.14 -16.47
C ASN A 1015 -1.66 41.94 -15.54
N ASP A 1016 -0.55 41.20 -15.63
CA ASP A 1016 -0.26 40.07 -14.73
C ASP A 1016 -0.21 40.52 -13.26
N ILE A 1017 0.31 41.74 -13.00
CA ILE A 1017 0.34 42.34 -11.67
C ILE A 1017 -1.09 42.72 -11.21
N ARG A 1018 -1.89 43.31 -12.12
CA ARG A 1018 -3.27 43.73 -11.84
C ARG A 1018 -4.17 42.54 -11.48
N ASP A 1019 -4.09 41.46 -12.25
CA ASP A 1019 -4.86 40.22 -12.04
C ASP A 1019 -4.46 39.53 -10.72
N LEU A 1020 -3.16 39.51 -10.41
CA LEU A 1020 -2.65 38.96 -9.14
C LEU A 1020 -3.10 39.79 -7.92
N MET A 1021 -3.22 41.12 -8.06
CA MET A 1021 -3.76 42.01 -7.03
C MET A 1021 -5.27 41.79 -6.80
N ASP A 1022 -6.07 41.65 -7.85
CA ASP A 1022 -7.52 41.39 -7.70
C ASP A 1022 -7.77 40.00 -7.10
N TYR A 1023 -7.06 38.96 -7.55
CA TYR A 1023 -7.14 37.62 -6.95
C TYR A 1023 -6.77 37.63 -5.46
N TYR A 1024 -5.71 38.36 -5.09
CA TYR A 1024 -5.32 38.53 -3.68
C TYR A 1024 -6.42 39.23 -2.87
N LYS A 1025 -7.03 40.29 -3.42
CA LYS A 1025 -8.14 41.01 -2.77
C LYS A 1025 -9.36 40.12 -2.55
N ASP A 1026 -9.82 39.39 -3.56
CA ASP A 1026 -11.04 38.58 -3.47
C ASP A 1026 -10.86 37.45 -2.44
N LEU A 1027 -9.72 36.75 -2.50
CA LEU A 1027 -9.36 35.71 -1.53
C LEU A 1027 -9.31 36.26 -0.08
N TYR A 1028 -8.67 37.42 0.11
CA TYR A 1028 -8.57 38.07 1.41
C TYR A 1028 -9.94 38.56 1.93
N SER A 1029 -10.80 39.05 1.04
CA SER A 1029 -12.15 39.54 1.36
C SER A 1029 -13.07 38.42 1.83
N ILE A 1030 -13.07 37.28 1.14
CA ILE A 1030 -13.90 36.12 1.49
C ILE A 1030 -13.50 35.55 2.85
N LEU A 1031 -12.20 35.37 3.09
CA LEU A 1031 -11.69 34.76 4.32
C LEU A 1031 -11.85 35.68 5.54
N SER A 1032 -11.68 37.00 5.38
CA SER A 1032 -11.92 37.98 6.47
C SER A 1032 -13.40 38.15 6.79
N ALA A 1033 -14.29 38.18 5.79
CA ALA A 1033 -15.75 38.23 6.01
C ALA A 1033 -16.27 37.01 6.78
N GLN A 1034 -15.73 35.81 6.52
CA GLN A 1034 -16.07 34.61 7.28
C GLN A 1034 -15.66 34.73 8.77
N ALA A 1035 -14.45 35.22 9.06
CA ALA A 1035 -13.98 35.41 10.44
C ALA A 1035 -14.80 36.47 11.21
N MET A 1036 -15.21 37.55 10.53
CA MET A 1036 -15.98 38.64 11.14
C MET A 1036 -17.37 38.21 11.61
N LYS A 1037 -18.03 37.31 10.88
CA LYS A 1037 -19.39 36.83 11.21
C LYS A 1037 -19.47 36.14 12.57
N GLU A 1038 -18.43 35.41 12.95
CA GLU A 1038 -18.38 34.66 14.21
C GLU A 1038 -18.15 35.57 15.43
N ILE A 1039 -17.50 36.74 15.27
CA ILE A 1039 -17.25 37.69 16.37
C ILE A 1039 -18.57 38.21 16.95
N SER A 1040 -19.51 38.60 16.09
CA SER A 1040 -20.80 39.20 16.48
C SER A 1040 -21.75 38.27 17.26
N THR A 1041 -21.33 37.04 17.58
CA THR A 1041 -22.15 36.05 18.32
C THR A 1041 -21.92 36.06 19.83
N VAL A 1042 -20.96 36.86 20.33
CA VAL A 1042 -20.53 36.90 21.74
C VAL A 1042 -20.53 38.35 22.23
N GLU A 1043 -21.16 38.59 23.38
CA GLU A 1043 -21.25 39.91 24.03
C GLU A 1043 -20.42 39.97 25.31
N VAL A 1044 -19.97 41.16 25.71
CA VAL A 1044 -19.15 41.39 26.91
C VAL A 1044 -20.00 41.97 28.04
N HIS A 1045 -20.18 41.20 29.11
CA HIS A 1045 -21.03 41.57 30.24
C HIS A 1045 -20.26 42.44 31.26
N CYS A 1046 -20.45 43.76 31.19
CA CYS A 1046 -19.86 44.71 32.14
C CYS A 1046 -20.77 44.90 33.37
N SER A 1047 -20.19 44.86 34.58
CA SER A 1047 -20.90 45.06 35.84
C SER A 1047 -20.32 46.25 36.63
N ARG A 1048 -20.92 46.61 37.77
CA ARG A 1048 -20.37 47.64 38.66
C ARG A 1048 -19.29 47.05 39.55
N ILE A 1049 -18.05 47.50 39.35
CA ILE A 1049 -16.88 47.05 40.12
C ILE A 1049 -16.23 48.22 40.86
N LYS A 1050 -15.62 47.94 42.02
CA LYS A 1050 -14.88 48.94 42.82
C LYS A 1050 -13.39 48.85 42.56
N TRP A 1051 -12.90 49.65 41.64
CA TRP A 1051 -11.53 49.60 41.12
C TRP A 1051 -10.65 50.71 41.71
N TYR A 1052 -9.62 50.32 42.47
CA TYR A 1052 -8.71 51.24 43.17
C TYR A 1052 -9.44 52.33 43.99
N GLY A 1053 -10.52 51.92 44.67
CA GLY A 1053 -11.34 52.77 45.54
C GLY A 1053 -12.52 53.47 44.86
N VAL A 1054 -12.57 53.53 43.52
CA VAL A 1054 -13.62 54.22 42.74
C VAL A 1054 -14.54 53.20 42.06
N GLU A 1055 -15.84 53.47 42.01
CA GLU A 1055 -16.80 52.61 41.29
C GLU A 1055 -16.85 52.94 39.79
N VAL A 1056 -16.69 51.92 38.95
CA VAL A 1056 -16.73 51.97 37.48
C VAL A 1056 -17.57 50.83 36.91
N ILE A 1057 -17.90 50.91 35.62
CA ILE A 1057 -18.65 49.85 34.92
C ILE A 1057 -17.71 49.15 33.94
N ALA A 1058 -17.42 47.86 34.17
CA ALA A 1058 -16.51 47.02 33.38
C ALA A 1058 -16.66 45.52 33.70
N ASP A 1059 -16.11 44.63 32.88
CA ASP A 1059 -15.87 43.22 33.27
C ASP A 1059 -14.60 43.16 34.15
N GLU A 1060 -14.71 42.56 35.35
CA GLU A 1060 -13.61 42.54 36.32
C GLU A 1060 -12.41 41.70 35.86
N GLU A 1061 -12.65 40.58 35.18
CA GLU A 1061 -11.58 39.71 34.68
C GLU A 1061 -10.85 40.36 33.51
N MET A 1062 -11.55 41.14 32.67
CA MET A 1062 -10.90 41.92 31.62
C MET A 1062 -10.08 43.07 32.20
N MET A 1063 -10.58 43.77 33.22
CA MET A 1063 -9.81 44.81 33.92
C MET A 1063 -8.59 44.25 34.65
N ARG A 1064 -8.73 43.07 35.27
CA ARG A 1064 -7.62 42.34 35.89
C ARG A 1064 -6.62 41.84 34.85
N TYR A 1065 -7.09 41.34 33.69
CA TYR A 1065 -6.21 40.91 32.61
C TYR A 1065 -5.45 42.08 31.98
N LEU A 1066 -6.07 43.26 31.85
CA LEU A 1066 -5.40 44.47 31.41
C LEU A 1066 -4.27 44.87 32.35
N LEU A 1067 -4.50 44.90 33.67
CA LEU A 1067 -3.43 45.20 34.63
C LEU A 1067 -2.37 44.11 34.68
N GLU A 1068 -2.73 42.83 34.55
CA GLU A 1068 -1.77 41.76 34.37
C GLU A 1068 -0.85 42.00 33.16
N ILE A 1069 -1.39 42.46 32.03
CA ILE A 1069 -0.60 42.79 30.84
C ILE A 1069 0.31 43.98 31.13
N LEU A 1070 -0.23 45.11 31.62
CA LEU A 1070 0.58 46.30 31.91
C LEU A 1070 1.67 46.03 32.96
N HIS A 1071 1.41 45.19 33.97
CA HIS A 1071 2.40 44.78 34.96
C HIS A 1071 3.46 43.83 34.38
N LYS A 1072 3.09 42.94 33.44
CA LYS A 1072 4.07 42.14 32.68
C LYS A 1072 4.94 43.02 31.77
N LEU A 1073 4.42 44.17 31.32
CA LEU A 1073 5.11 45.15 30.47
C LEU A 1073 6.01 46.11 31.28
N SER A 1074 5.64 46.47 32.52
CA SER A 1074 6.49 47.23 33.47
C SER A 1074 7.67 46.42 34.04
N GLY A 1075 8.10 45.34 33.39
CA GLY A 1075 9.11 44.42 33.92
C GLY A 1075 8.71 43.69 35.22
N ARG A 1076 7.42 43.71 35.59
CA ARG A 1076 6.87 43.35 36.92
C ARG A 1076 7.26 44.30 38.06
N HIS A 1077 7.67 45.53 37.76
CA HIS A 1077 7.66 46.58 38.78
C HIS A 1077 6.22 46.87 39.23
N LYS A 1078 6.05 47.22 40.51
CA LYS A 1078 4.76 47.59 41.10
C LYS A 1078 4.19 48.77 40.31
N LEU A 1079 2.98 48.59 39.77
CA LEU A 1079 2.25 49.67 39.12
C LEU A 1079 1.69 50.60 40.19
N ASP A 1080 2.14 51.85 40.22
CA ASP A 1080 1.41 52.91 40.92
C ASP A 1080 0.31 53.43 39.98
N VAL A 1081 -0.93 53.24 40.42
CA VAL A 1081 -2.17 53.50 39.69
C VAL A 1081 -2.89 54.66 40.37
N ASN A 1082 -2.79 55.85 39.80
CA ASN A 1082 -3.43 57.04 40.33
C ASN A 1082 -4.76 57.28 39.62
N ALA A 1083 -5.87 57.16 40.35
CA ALA A 1083 -7.20 57.44 39.84
C ALA A 1083 -7.54 58.93 39.97
N SER A 1084 -7.77 59.61 38.84
CA SER A 1084 -8.23 61.00 38.80
C SER A 1084 -9.63 61.10 38.17
N LEU A 1085 -10.36 62.17 38.50
CA LEU A 1085 -11.66 62.47 37.91
C LEU A 1085 -11.49 63.57 36.87
N GLN A 1086 -11.94 63.30 35.65
CA GLN A 1086 -12.02 64.31 34.59
C GLN A 1086 -13.03 65.41 34.99
N GLU A 1087 -12.89 66.62 34.46
CA GLU A 1087 -13.66 67.82 34.88
C GLU A 1087 -15.19 67.60 34.91
N ASN A 1088 -15.73 66.92 33.89
CA ASN A 1088 -17.15 66.56 33.79
C ASN A 1088 -17.62 65.44 34.75
N LYS A 1089 -16.71 64.86 35.56
CA LYS A 1089 -16.93 63.82 36.60
C LYS A 1089 -17.63 62.53 36.13
N ALA A 1090 -17.85 62.35 34.82
CA ALA A 1090 -18.50 61.20 34.20
C ALA A 1090 -17.54 60.03 33.91
N TYR A 1091 -16.25 60.33 33.72
CA TYR A 1091 -15.20 59.35 33.49
C TYR A 1091 -14.15 59.42 34.60
N VAL A 1092 -13.55 58.27 34.90
CA VAL A 1092 -12.35 58.13 35.73
C VAL A 1092 -11.16 57.93 34.77
N VAL A 1093 -10.08 58.66 34.99
CA VAL A 1093 -8.80 58.42 34.30
C VAL A 1093 -7.86 57.75 35.29
N TYR A 1094 -7.50 56.50 35.01
CA TYR A 1094 -6.47 55.79 35.75
C TYR A 1094 -5.13 56.03 35.06
N SER A 1095 -4.29 56.89 35.66
CA SER A 1095 -2.92 57.13 35.22
C SER A 1095 -1.99 56.09 35.84
N ILE A 1096 -1.41 55.25 35.00
CA ILE A 1096 -0.56 54.12 35.37
C ILE A 1096 0.87 54.41 34.93
N VAL A 1097 1.80 54.50 35.88
CA VAL A 1097 3.21 54.75 35.59
C VAL A 1097 3.92 53.44 35.26
N LEU A 1098 4.47 53.34 34.04
CA LEU A 1098 5.44 52.31 33.66
C LEU A 1098 6.86 52.89 33.78
N PRO A 1099 7.67 52.49 34.78
CA PRO A 1099 9.03 52.97 34.93
C PRO A 1099 10.00 52.40 33.88
N ASP A 1100 11.09 53.13 33.62
CA ASP A 1100 12.24 52.76 32.78
C ASP A 1100 11.93 52.24 31.35
N MET A 1101 10.78 52.66 30.80
CA MET A 1101 10.35 52.37 29.43
C MET A 1101 11.03 53.32 28.43
N ASN A 1102 12.19 52.93 27.92
CA ASN A 1102 12.96 53.65 26.90
C ASN A 1102 12.30 53.63 25.50
N LEU A 1103 11.20 54.38 25.34
CA LEU A 1103 10.53 54.66 24.06
C LEU A 1103 10.79 56.09 23.59
N THR A 1104 10.74 56.33 22.27
CA THR A 1104 10.63 57.70 21.73
C THR A 1104 9.23 58.26 21.98
N GLN A 1105 9.04 59.58 21.88
CA GLN A 1105 7.72 60.17 22.07
C GLN A 1105 6.72 59.68 21.00
N GLU A 1106 7.15 59.63 19.74
CA GLU A 1106 6.40 59.05 18.63
C GLU A 1106 6.00 57.59 18.88
N GLN A 1107 6.92 56.76 19.42
CA GLN A 1107 6.60 55.38 19.79
C GLN A 1107 5.57 55.29 20.94
N CYS A 1108 5.59 56.23 21.90
CA CYS A 1108 4.57 56.31 22.95
C CYS A 1108 3.19 56.60 22.35
N GLU A 1109 3.09 57.59 21.45
CA GLU A 1109 1.85 57.98 20.78
C GLU A 1109 1.29 56.84 19.90
N GLN A 1110 2.17 56.03 19.30
CA GLN A 1110 1.81 54.86 18.48
C GLN A 1110 1.55 53.56 19.27
N LEU A 1111 1.70 53.51 20.60
CA LEU A 1111 1.59 52.25 21.38
C LEU A 1111 0.28 51.49 21.21
N PHE A 1112 -0.82 52.17 20.87
CA PHE A 1112 -2.14 51.57 20.70
C PHE A 1112 -2.60 51.51 19.23
N SER A 1113 -1.73 51.80 18.27
CA SER A 1113 -1.98 51.64 16.83
C SER A 1113 -1.49 50.26 16.32
N PRO A 1114 -1.87 49.82 15.10
CA PRO A 1114 -1.32 48.59 14.49
C PRO A 1114 0.22 48.58 14.44
N SER A 1115 0.84 49.75 14.25
CA SER A 1115 2.30 49.96 14.21
C SER A 1115 3.01 49.80 15.57
N THR A 1116 2.32 49.37 16.63
CA THR A 1116 2.86 49.32 17.99
C THR A 1116 4.13 48.48 18.13
N VAL A 1117 5.03 48.94 18.99
CA VAL A 1117 6.27 48.23 19.36
C VAL A 1117 5.99 46.92 20.10
N ASN A 1118 4.82 46.79 20.75
CA ASN A 1118 4.41 45.53 21.39
C ASN A 1118 2.90 45.30 21.27
N VAL A 1119 2.55 44.26 20.53
CA VAL A 1119 1.16 43.86 20.21
C VAL A 1119 0.30 43.59 21.46
N GLN A 1120 0.89 43.34 22.63
CA GLN A 1120 0.12 43.24 23.89
C GLN A 1120 -0.65 44.54 24.23
N PHE A 1121 -0.17 45.70 23.78
CA PHE A 1121 -0.92 46.96 23.92
C PHE A 1121 -2.21 46.98 23.06
N LEU A 1122 -2.27 46.26 21.92
CA LEU A 1122 -3.51 46.09 21.18
C LEU A 1122 -4.55 45.26 21.95
N ILE A 1123 -4.12 44.32 22.79
CA ILE A 1123 -5.02 43.60 23.71
C ILE A 1123 -5.58 44.58 24.75
N CYS A 1124 -4.75 45.43 25.36
CA CYS A 1124 -5.21 46.48 26.27
C CYS A 1124 -6.20 47.45 25.60
N ARG A 1125 -5.94 47.86 24.35
CA ARG A 1125 -6.88 48.67 23.55
C ARG A 1125 -8.17 47.93 23.26
N GLN A 1126 -8.12 46.64 22.88
CA GLN A 1126 -9.33 45.87 22.60
C GLN A 1126 -10.17 45.70 23.87
N ILE A 1127 -9.57 45.44 25.04
CA ILE A 1127 -10.29 45.37 26.32
C ILE A 1127 -11.07 46.67 26.59
N ILE A 1128 -10.42 47.84 26.50
CA ILE A 1128 -11.08 49.13 26.77
C ILE A 1128 -12.10 49.48 25.67
N ARG A 1129 -11.86 49.05 24.42
CA ARG A 1129 -12.82 49.18 23.32
C ARG A 1129 -14.08 48.36 23.59
N GLU A 1130 -13.95 47.09 23.96
CA GLU A 1130 -15.07 46.18 24.24
C GLU A 1130 -15.89 46.68 25.44
N ILE A 1131 -15.24 47.16 26.51
CA ILE A 1131 -15.91 47.84 27.63
C ILE A 1131 -16.64 49.09 27.16
N GLY A 1132 -16.03 49.90 26.27
CA GLY A 1132 -16.64 51.10 25.70
C GLY A 1132 -17.82 50.81 24.76
N GLU A 1133 -17.77 49.73 24.00
CA GLU A 1133 -18.85 49.29 23.11
C GLU A 1133 -20.01 48.67 23.93
N ALA A 1134 -19.72 47.79 24.90
CA ALA A 1134 -20.72 47.19 25.79
C ALA A 1134 -21.42 48.20 26.71
N THR A 1135 -20.73 49.26 27.14
CA THR A 1135 -21.33 50.37 27.91
C THR A 1135 -21.86 51.51 27.03
N ASN A 1136 -21.70 51.42 25.70
CA ASN A 1136 -21.96 52.48 24.70
C ASN A 1136 -21.27 53.83 25.05
N ALA A 1137 -20.22 53.79 25.87
CA ALA A 1137 -19.53 54.95 26.41
C ALA A 1137 -18.37 55.36 25.51
N ARG A 1138 -18.66 56.16 24.48
CA ARG A 1138 -17.69 56.61 23.46
C ARG A 1138 -16.49 57.42 23.97
N GLY A 1139 -16.47 57.82 25.24
CA GLY A 1139 -15.32 58.44 25.90
C GLY A 1139 -14.34 57.44 26.55
N CYS A 1140 -14.67 56.15 26.61
CA CYS A 1140 -13.73 55.12 27.06
C CYS A 1140 -12.57 54.98 26.05
N GLY A 1141 -11.35 54.93 26.56
CA GLY A 1141 -10.15 54.93 25.72
C GLY A 1141 -8.86 54.73 26.50
N ILE A 1142 -7.78 54.47 25.78
CA ILE A 1142 -6.45 54.25 26.34
C ILE A 1142 -5.39 54.99 25.52
N GLN A 1143 -4.51 55.72 26.19
CA GLN A 1143 -3.46 56.55 25.58
C GLN A 1143 -2.17 56.45 26.41
N ALA A 1144 -1.03 56.80 25.82
CA ALA A 1144 0.25 56.85 26.51
C ALA A 1144 0.96 58.18 26.26
N ARG A 1145 1.60 58.73 27.31
CA ARG A 1145 2.50 59.89 27.24
C ARG A 1145 3.84 59.56 27.88
N LYS A 1146 4.90 60.25 27.44
CA LYS A 1146 6.23 60.12 28.04
C LYS A 1146 6.41 61.14 29.18
N ASP A 1147 7.00 60.69 30.28
CA ASP A 1147 7.44 61.53 31.40
C ASP A 1147 8.89 61.17 31.75
N ASN A 1148 9.84 61.96 31.26
CA ASN A 1148 11.28 61.74 31.45
C ASN A 1148 11.75 60.32 31.02
N LYS A 1149 11.95 59.41 31.98
CA LYS A 1149 12.31 57.99 31.75
C LYS A 1149 11.13 57.02 31.80
N ASN A 1150 9.96 57.50 32.20
CA ASN A 1150 8.76 56.71 32.42
C ASN A 1150 7.77 56.92 31.27
N VAL A 1151 6.84 55.97 31.12
CA VAL A 1151 5.69 56.09 30.22
C VAL A 1151 4.42 55.98 31.06
N ILE A 1152 3.59 57.02 31.03
CA ILE A 1152 2.32 57.04 31.76
C ILE A 1152 1.23 56.63 30.78
N ILE A 1153 0.52 55.56 31.11
CA ILE A 1153 -0.68 55.12 30.39
C ILE A 1153 -1.90 55.68 31.10
N ASP A 1154 -2.69 56.49 30.40
CA ASP A 1154 -3.97 56.98 30.88
C ASP A 1154 -5.08 56.08 30.31
N ILE A 1155 -5.87 55.50 31.21
CA ILE A 1155 -7.03 54.67 30.89
C ILE A 1155 -8.30 55.39 31.33
N THR A 1156 -9.12 55.80 30.36
CA THR A 1156 -10.41 56.46 30.59
C THR A 1156 -11.54 55.42 30.61
N ILE A 1157 -12.27 55.33 31.72
CA ILE A 1157 -13.40 54.39 31.91
C ILE A 1157 -14.61 55.14 32.48
N ILE A 1158 -15.82 54.75 32.07
CA ILE A 1158 -17.06 55.34 32.58
C ILE A 1158 -17.24 55.07 34.09
N ARG A 1159 -17.54 56.14 34.83
CA ARG A 1159 -17.77 56.09 36.28
C ARG A 1159 -19.18 55.60 36.58
N SER A 1160 -19.31 54.67 37.54
CA SER A 1160 -20.61 54.38 38.16
C SER A 1160 -21.10 55.62 38.91
N LYS A 1161 -22.17 56.26 38.42
CA LYS A 1161 -22.93 57.24 39.19
C LYS A 1161 -23.96 56.49 40.04
N GLY A 1162 -23.97 56.76 41.35
CA GLY A 1162 -24.93 56.17 42.27
C GLY A 1162 -26.37 56.43 41.83
N ASN A 1163 -27.20 55.40 41.92
CA ASN A 1163 -28.65 55.43 41.64
C ASN A 1163 -29.10 55.86 40.23
N GLY A 1164 -28.52 55.24 39.20
CA GLY A 1164 -29.20 55.02 37.91
C GLY A 1164 -29.05 53.56 37.47
N LYS A 1165 -30.15 52.84 37.21
CA LYS A 1165 -30.06 51.49 36.61
C LYS A 1165 -29.50 51.63 35.18
N PHE A 1166 -28.55 50.75 34.85
CA PHE A 1166 -28.39 50.23 33.50
C PHE A 1166 -29.23 48.94 33.42
#